data_AF-B4VNJ1-F1
#
_entry.id   AF-B4VNJ1-F1
#
_cell.length_a   1.000
_cell.length_b   1.000
_cell.length_c   1.000
_cell.angle_alpha   90.00
_cell.angle_beta   90.00
_cell.angle_gamma   90.00
#
_symmetry.space_group_name_H-M   'P 1'
#
loop_
_entity.id
_entity.type
_entity.pdbx_description
1 polymer ?
#
loop_
_entity_poly.entity_id
_entity_poly.type
_entity_poly.pdbx_seq_one_letter_code
_entity_poly.pdbx_strand_id
1 'polypeptide(L)'
;MLVIRKQQKEVLLAASSKEPKNPGEECLQQLAKKALDSLNKKASGAKASEAKDWLIFRDPTTQIFLGSQRDSALMLKSAAIHPLQPLENVHQRMVREVGRSIENSDIRQQKEQAKLNEFFPFDAGNPQPMTTENVAGEDDNFSTDQLLTARMKLVKIVRVIKNEIANVNKPNDTIDNNKFASVKQEMKSLVDEFDKIIQRFQTNDISQIPILDLAQKYLNNRKSDIEKASDWQSLKKLSYDYLYPAVELLNRALNGLARVQMFYNIEPFYLFRLLVVFRLESNEKISEDDKRKVSGDLTGLLNNKRDWLENWLKQKLRDLDAALQNDKDVFFHLKGGRAVAYLTRKPDNGENDWDTSIVINPHLEADEWYKKFNQVHNLVLQKLNEFKREFFVLVHENADKFNQSLSLSILEADNVDAIDEYPDEHELADDYDERDAEPLKTLVVLNEEVENESRIDLFPKYVANCKAELIDIGIPRRDTIEAFEQWSHTKSELIKRKWTEEIPIPSHLYYIDEYVRMIREALTNMSSSMPKTPKRIRRLYEILDGGYDDGDNNEQYTLSKLIDKEWSKINSSICPKAVQIIKNNQNQAIKRVLTVILQQFMQAYELNYRVELARIFDQFFEDKSKDVKPKIEYLPELEQAIDEDDKFDESTHRKLLQWIDFAESVSTKFEYHFIEKAKFWGFSKQSGENGKPRRKSLESFVKALYTGSIFSPEQELEVQFVITGSFAAYLYADYASSDKLAELDPVDTIEMKLLCYPKRDDIDKNHMEALLKLALNKFISDDPNHQFSVEYREGGLALVSWHKEETIGAFTYKPLVAKITIDSKWSQLAFIWGFPVISLRDLIREYDTNSAEAEEFGAKQRLRRTSSILKEILTKYD
;
A
#
# COMPACT_ATOMS: atom_id res chain seq x y z
N MET A 1 -23.91 0.73 -39.19
CA MET A 1 -23.75 -0.38 -40.15
C MET A 1 -24.10 -1.77 -39.58
N LEU A 2 -23.69 -2.12 -38.36
CA LEU A 2 -24.04 -3.41 -37.72
C LEU A 2 -25.55 -3.62 -37.52
N VAL A 3 -26.30 -2.59 -37.17
CA VAL A 3 -27.78 -2.62 -37.05
C VAL A 3 -28.45 -2.89 -38.40
N ILE A 4 -27.96 -2.27 -39.48
CA ILE A 4 -28.45 -2.48 -40.85
C ILE A 4 -28.19 -3.93 -41.31
N ARG A 5 -27.01 -4.49 -40.99
CA ARG A 5 -26.68 -5.89 -41.29
C ARG A 5 -27.51 -6.88 -40.48
N LYS A 6 -27.84 -6.57 -39.22
CA LYS A 6 -28.72 -7.39 -38.37
C LYS A 6 -30.15 -7.40 -38.91
N GLN A 7 -30.71 -6.24 -39.26
CA GLN A 7 -32.02 -6.13 -39.90
C GLN A 7 -32.07 -6.81 -41.27
N GLN A 8 -31.02 -6.67 -42.11
CA GLN A 8 -30.94 -7.38 -43.38
C GLN A 8 -30.88 -8.90 -43.19
N LYS A 9 -30.16 -9.39 -42.17
CA LYS A 9 -30.09 -10.83 -41.86
C LYS A 9 -31.43 -11.37 -41.35
N GLU A 10 -32.13 -10.63 -40.51
CA GLU A 10 -33.46 -11.01 -40.00
C GLU A 10 -34.53 -11.03 -41.12
N VAL A 11 -34.50 -10.05 -42.03
CA VAL A 11 -35.38 -10.03 -43.21
C VAL A 11 -35.07 -11.19 -44.17
N LEU A 12 -33.80 -11.50 -44.40
CA LEU A 12 -33.39 -12.62 -45.26
C LEU A 12 -33.70 -13.98 -44.62
N LEU A 13 -33.58 -14.10 -43.29
CA LEU A 13 -33.99 -15.31 -42.55
C LEU A 13 -35.50 -15.52 -42.65
N ALA A 14 -36.30 -14.48 -42.41
CA ALA A 14 -37.76 -14.53 -42.52
C ALA A 14 -38.26 -14.81 -43.95
N ALA A 15 -37.53 -14.33 -44.96
CA ALA A 15 -37.81 -14.63 -46.37
C ALA A 15 -37.39 -16.06 -46.76
N SER A 16 -36.34 -16.61 -46.13
CA SER A 16 -35.86 -17.97 -46.39
C SER A 16 -36.69 -19.08 -45.72
N SER A 17 -37.48 -18.75 -44.69
CA SER A 17 -38.19 -19.72 -43.84
C SER A 17 -39.68 -19.91 -44.18
N LYS A 18 -40.25 -19.17 -45.15
CA LYS A 18 -41.64 -19.35 -45.59
C LYS A 18 -41.74 -20.39 -46.71
N GLU A 19 -42.68 -21.32 -46.64
CA GLU A 19 -42.94 -22.25 -47.75
C GLU A 19 -43.43 -21.50 -49.01
N PRO A 20 -42.81 -21.72 -50.18
CA PRO A 20 -43.13 -20.98 -51.39
C PRO A 20 -44.46 -21.47 -51.98
N LYS A 21 -45.38 -20.56 -52.26
CA LYS A 21 -46.72 -20.89 -52.80
C LYS A 21 -46.77 -20.80 -54.32
N ASN A 22 -45.72 -20.29 -54.97
CA ASN A 22 -45.58 -20.24 -56.42
C ASN A 22 -44.09 -20.24 -56.85
N PRO A 23 -43.79 -20.49 -58.14
CA PRO A 23 -42.41 -20.57 -58.65
C PRO A 23 -41.62 -19.25 -58.54
N GLY A 24 -42.29 -18.10 -58.50
CA GLY A 24 -41.65 -16.80 -58.31
C GLY A 24 -41.14 -16.59 -56.88
N GLU A 25 -41.90 -17.06 -55.90
CA GLU A 25 -41.50 -17.08 -54.48
C GLU A 25 -40.37 -18.07 -54.22
N GLU A 26 -40.35 -19.21 -54.91
CA GLU A 26 -39.26 -20.19 -54.85
C GLU A 26 -37.93 -19.58 -55.35
N CYS A 27 -37.97 -18.79 -56.42
CA CYS A 27 -36.80 -18.06 -56.92
C CYS A 27 -36.31 -16.99 -55.93
N LEU A 28 -37.22 -16.25 -55.29
CA LEU A 28 -36.88 -15.25 -54.27
C LEU A 28 -36.29 -15.90 -53.01
N GLN A 29 -36.81 -17.06 -52.61
CA GLN A 29 -36.30 -17.82 -51.48
C GLN A 29 -34.89 -18.37 -51.74
N GLN A 30 -34.63 -18.86 -52.95
CA GLN A 30 -33.28 -19.29 -53.37
C GLN A 30 -32.28 -18.13 -53.44
N LEU A 31 -32.71 -16.94 -53.91
CA LEU A 31 -31.89 -15.72 -53.90
C LEU A 31 -31.60 -15.24 -52.48
N ALA A 32 -32.60 -15.28 -51.58
CA ALA A 32 -32.43 -14.94 -50.17
C ALA A 32 -31.44 -15.91 -49.49
N LYS A 33 -31.52 -17.21 -49.79
CA LYS A 33 -30.61 -18.23 -49.26
C LYS A 33 -29.17 -18.04 -49.78
N LYS A 34 -28.98 -17.75 -51.08
CA LYS A 34 -27.66 -17.40 -51.64
C LYS A 34 -27.07 -16.12 -51.06
N ALA A 35 -27.90 -15.10 -50.80
CA ALA A 35 -27.48 -13.86 -50.15
C ALA A 35 -27.06 -14.10 -48.69
N LEU A 36 -27.81 -14.94 -47.97
CA LEU A 36 -27.48 -15.35 -46.60
C LEU A 36 -26.18 -16.15 -46.54
N ASP A 37 -25.96 -17.08 -47.48
CA ASP A 37 -24.73 -17.85 -47.60
C ASP A 37 -23.52 -16.97 -47.98
N SER A 38 -23.72 -15.93 -48.81
CA SER A 38 -22.69 -14.94 -49.13
C SER A 38 -22.33 -14.05 -47.94
N LEU A 39 -23.34 -13.65 -47.14
CA LEU A 39 -23.15 -12.93 -45.87
C LEU A 39 -22.39 -13.79 -44.84
N ASN A 40 -22.73 -15.07 -44.72
CA ASN A 40 -22.05 -16.01 -43.81
C ASN A 40 -20.64 -16.40 -44.29
N LYS A 41 -20.40 -16.49 -45.61
CA LYS A 41 -19.05 -16.68 -46.19
C LYS A 41 -18.15 -15.46 -46.02
N LYS A 42 -18.70 -14.23 -46.13
CA LYS A 42 -17.93 -13.01 -45.81
C LYS A 42 -17.59 -12.89 -44.32
N ALA A 43 -18.39 -13.49 -43.43
CA ALA A 43 -18.09 -13.53 -42.00
C ALA A 43 -16.99 -14.55 -41.62
N SER A 44 -16.75 -15.57 -42.45
CA SER A 44 -15.74 -16.62 -42.23
C SER A 44 -14.45 -16.45 -43.06
N GLY A 45 -14.45 -15.56 -44.06
CA GLY A 45 -13.32 -15.34 -44.99
C GLY A 45 -12.45 -14.10 -44.74
N ALA A 46 -12.73 -13.28 -43.72
CA ALA A 46 -11.87 -12.14 -43.39
C ALA A 46 -10.75 -12.57 -42.43
N LYS A 47 -9.61 -13.00 -43.00
CA LYS A 47 -8.34 -13.07 -42.26
C LYS A 47 -7.93 -11.65 -41.83
N ALA A 48 -7.71 -11.52 -40.52
CA ALA A 48 -6.60 -10.81 -39.87
C ALA A 48 -6.06 -9.52 -40.53
N SER A 49 -6.38 -8.36 -39.94
CA SER A 49 -5.42 -7.27 -39.64
C SER A 49 -6.06 -5.94 -39.20
N GLU A 50 -7.34 -5.89 -38.83
CA GLU A 50 -7.92 -4.67 -38.26
C GLU A 50 -8.06 -4.85 -36.75
N ALA A 51 -7.49 -3.89 -36.01
CA ALA A 51 -7.56 -3.80 -34.57
C ALA A 51 -9.02 -3.90 -34.13
N LYS A 52 -9.39 -5.03 -33.55
CA LYS A 52 -10.68 -5.16 -32.88
C LYS A 52 -10.60 -4.28 -31.64
N ASP A 53 -11.48 -3.30 -31.55
CA ASP A 53 -11.83 -2.67 -30.28
C ASP A 53 -12.20 -3.80 -29.30
N TRP A 54 -11.39 -3.92 -28.24
CA TRP A 54 -11.42 -5.04 -27.31
C TRP A 54 -12.60 -4.86 -26.36
N LEU A 55 -13.69 -5.55 -26.65
CA LEU A 55 -14.91 -5.57 -25.84
C LEU A 55 -14.79 -6.73 -24.83
N ILE A 56 -14.60 -6.42 -23.54
CA ILE A 56 -14.07 -7.38 -22.56
C ILE A 56 -15.15 -7.99 -21.63
N PHE A 57 -16.32 -7.37 -21.49
CA PHE A 57 -17.45 -7.99 -20.78
C PHE A 57 -18.80 -7.39 -21.21
N ARG A 58 -19.89 -8.14 -21.03
CA ARG A 58 -21.27 -7.65 -21.17
C ARG A 58 -22.05 -7.96 -19.90
N ASP A 59 -22.25 -6.94 -19.08
CA ASP A 59 -23.52 -6.80 -18.36
C ASP A 59 -24.56 -6.31 -19.42
N PRO A 60 -25.82 -6.80 -19.43
CA PRO A 60 -26.88 -6.26 -20.31
C PRO A 60 -26.99 -4.72 -20.38
N THR A 61 -26.45 -3.96 -19.42
CA THR A 61 -26.48 -2.48 -19.40
C THR A 61 -25.11 -1.79 -19.54
N THR A 62 -23.98 -2.46 -19.27
CA THR A 62 -22.63 -1.84 -19.19
C THR A 62 -21.61 -2.52 -20.13
N GLN A 63 -20.88 -1.72 -20.90
CA GLN A 63 -19.83 -2.17 -21.84
C GLN A 63 -18.43 -1.81 -21.32
N ILE A 64 -17.48 -2.72 -21.47
CA ILE A 64 -16.07 -2.54 -21.04
C ILE A 64 -15.14 -2.44 -22.25
N PHE A 65 -14.36 -1.36 -22.30
CA PHE A 65 -13.35 -1.07 -23.32
C PHE A 65 -11.97 -0.87 -22.71
N LEU A 66 -10.91 -0.94 -23.51
CA LEU A 66 -9.59 -0.46 -23.07
C LEU A 66 -9.60 1.06 -22.89
N GLY A 67 -9.14 1.52 -21.72
CA GLY A 67 -8.97 2.93 -21.40
C GLY A 67 -7.64 3.49 -21.92
N SER A 68 -7.36 4.74 -21.57
CA SER A 68 -6.07 5.38 -21.87
C SER A 68 -4.98 4.77 -20.98
N GLN A 69 -3.93 4.23 -21.60
CA GLN A 69 -2.79 3.64 -20.90
C GLN A 69 -1.64 4.64 -20.67
N ARG A 70 -1.93 5.95 -20.70
CA ARG A 70 -0.93 7.00 -20.50
C ARG A 70 -0.40 6.94 -19.08
N ASP A 71 0.93 6.89 -18.95
CA ASP A 71 1.60 6.93 -17.64
C ASP A 71 1.23 8.19 -16.88
N SER A 72 1.15 8.07 -15.55
CA SER A 72 0.77 9.19 -14.70
C SER A 72 1.45 9.14 -13.36
N ALA A 73 1.80 10.29 -12.84
CA ALA A 73 2.24 10.44 -11.48
C ALA A 73 1.52 11.63 -10.85
N LEU A 74 1.16 11.47 -9.58
CA LEU A 74 0.75 12.57 -8.72
C LEU A 74 1.90 12.87 -7.77
N MET A 75 2.79 13.76 -8.21
CA MET A 75 4.05 14.09 -7.53
C MET A 75 3.96 15.46 -6.87
N LEU A 76 4.81 15.72 -5.89
CA LEU A 76 4.97 17.06 -5.33
C LEU A 76 5.80 17.92 -6.29
N LYS A 77 5.39 19.19 -6.51
CA LYS A 77 6.06 20.15 -7.41
C LYS A 77 7.51 20.52 -7.01
N SER A 78 8.01 19.98 -5.90
CA SER A 78 9.37 20.16 -5.38
C SER A 78 9.92 18.83 -4.88
N ALA A 79 11.06 18.40 -5.44
CA ALA A 79 11.82 17.25 -4.95
C ALA A 79 12.45 17.48 -3.55
N ALA A 80 12.36 18.70 -3.00
CA ALA A 80 13.07 19.11 -1.79
C ALA A 80 12.17 19.43 -0.58
N ILE A 81 10.83 19.44 -0.72
CA ILE A 81 9.92 19.72 0.40
C ILE A 81 9.01 18.51 0.58
N HIS A 82 9.42 17.62 1.48
CA HIS A 82 8.52 16.60 2.00
C HIS A 82 7.40 17.31 2.78
N PRO A 83 6.11 16.94 2.62
CA PRO A 83 5.02 17.57 3.39
C PRO A 83 5.19 17.40 4.91
N LEU A 84 6.05 16.44 5.31
CA LEU A 84 6.41 16.13 6.68
C LEU A 84 7.90 16.42 7.00
N GLN A 85 8.56 17.29 6.23
CA GLN A 85 9.84 17.83 6.69
C GLN A 85 9.64 18.51 8.06
N PRO A 86 10.58 18.37 9.02
CA PRO A 86 10.45 18.92 10.38
C PRO A 86 10.39 20.46 10.50
N LEU A 87 10.17 21.20 9.41
CA LEU A 87 10.29 22.66 9.35
C LEU A 87 9.03 23.40 8.88
N GLU A 88 7.88 22.74 8.77
CA GLU A 88 6.61 23.40 8.39
C GLU A 88 5.47 23.16 9.39
N ASN A 89 5.68 23.56 10.65
CA ASN A 89 4.69 23.45 11.73
C ASN A 89 3.36 24.14 11.38
N VAL A 90 3.37 25.25 10.64
CA VAL A 90 2.16 26.05 10.37
C VAL A 90 1.23 25.39 9.34
N HIS A 91 1.75 24.82 8.25
CA HIS A 91 0.92 24.15 7.23
C HIS A 91 0.35 22.84 7.76
N GLN A 92 1.17 22.03 8.44
CA GLN A 92 0.71 20.80 9.09
C GLN A 92 -0.36 21.07 10.14
N ARG A 93 -0.22 22.14 10.92
CA ARG A 93 -1.25 22.59 11.85
C ARG A 93 -2.55 22.92 11.14
N MET A 94 -2.52 23.71 10.06
CA MET A 94 -3.73 24.07 9.30
C MET A 94 -4.41 22.84 8.68
N VAL A 95 -3.64 21.84 8.23
CA VAL A 95 -4.17 20.55 7.75
C VAL A 95 -4.83 19.77 8.88
N ARG A 96 -4.15 19.58 10.00
CA ARG A 96 -4.71 18.83 11.14
C ARG A 96 -5.91 19.52 11.79
N GLU A 97 -5.96 20.86 11.76
CA GLU A 97 -7.09 21.63 12.29
C GLU A 97 -8.41 21.34 11.54
N VAL A 98 -8.39 21.04 10.23
CA VAL A 98 -9.63 20.72 9.51
C VAL A 98 -10.18 19.34 9.82
N GLY A 99 -9.32 18.40 10.25
CA GLY A 99 -9.68 17.04 10.63
C GLY A 99 -10.01 16.84 12.11
N ARG A 100 -9.64 17.81 12.97
CA ARG A 100 -9.59 17.67 14.43
C ARG A 100 -10.89 17.18 15.10
N SER A 101 -12.05 17.60 14.59
CA SER A 101 -13.36 17.27 15.19
C SER A 101 -14.09 16.15 14.46
N ILE A 102 -13.39 15.39 13.62
CA ILE A 102 -13.98 14.34 12.79
C ILE A 102 -13.56 12.98 13.35
N GLU A 103 -14.53 12.25 13.90
CA GLU A 103 -14.30 10.93 14.50
C GLU A 103 -14.13 9.84 13.43
N ASN A 104 -14.85 9.95 12.31
CA ASN A 104 -14.72 9.03 11.19
C ASN A 104 -13.36 9.25 10.48
N SER A 105 -12.52 8.21 10.46
CA SER A 105 -11.16 8.27 9.93
C SER A 105 -11.12 8.64 8.44
N ASP A 106 -12.01 8.08 7.63
CA ASP A 106 -11.99 8.28 6.17
C ASP A 106 -12.38 9.72 5.82
N ILE A 107 -13.43 10.23 6.46
CA ILE A 107 -13.84 11.63 6.29
C ILE A 107 -12.75 12.58 6.79
N ARG A 108 -12.08 12.25 7.89
CA ARG A 108 -10.97 13.04 8.42
C ARG A 108 -9.82 13.08 7.41
N GLN A 109 -9.38 11.92 6.91
CA GLN A 109 -8.32 11.81 5.91
C GLN A 109 -8.66 12.56 4.63
N GLN A 110 -9.90 12.44 4.12
CA GLN A 110 -10.34 13.18 2.93
C GLN A 110 -10.24 14.70 3.12
N LYS A 111 -10.67 15.23 4.27
CA LYS A 111 -10.59 16.67 4.54
C LYS A 111 -9.15 17.15 4.77
N GLU A 112 -8.36 16.39 5.53
CA GLU A 112 -6.94 16.68 5.72
C GLU A 112 -6.21 16.68 4.37
N GLN A 113 -6.48 15.69 3.52
CA GLN A 113 -5.93 15.62 2.17
C GLN A 113 -6.35 16.80 1.30
N ALA A 114 -7.64 17.16 1.31
CA ALA A 114 -8.14 18.32 0.58
C ALA A 114 -7.43 19.61 1.02
N LYS A 115 -7.21 19.78 2.34
CA LYS A 115 -6.51 20.93 2.90
C LYS A 115 -5.02 20.92 2.58
N LEU A 116 -4.39 19.74 2.58
CA LEU A 116 -3.00 19.55 2.20
C LEU A 116 -2.78 19.96 0.74
N ASN A 117 -3.72 19.61 -0.15
CA ASN A 117 -3.69 19.98 -1.57
C ASN A 117 -3.80 21.50 -1.80
N GLU A 118 -4.29 22.29 -0.84
CA GLU A 118 -4.28 23.76 -0.94
C GLU A 118 -2.87 24.35 -0.74
N PHE A 119 -2.02 23.70 0.06
CA PHE A 119 -0.68 24.18 0.41
C PHE A 119 0.41 23.57 -0.47
N PHE A 120 0.27 22.29 -0.77
CA PHE A 120 1.23 21.51 -1.55
C PHE A 120 0.59 21.15 -2.89
N PRO A 121 0.79 21.97 -3.93
CA PRO A 121 0.26 21.64 -5.25
C PRO A 121 0.96 20.37 -5.74
N PHE A 122 0.17 19.31 -5.87
CA PHE A 122 0.59 18.12 -6.58
C PHE A 122 0.58 18.42 -8.08
N ASP A 123 1.66 18.07 -8.76
CA ASP A 123 1.74 18.14 -10.21
C ASP A 123 1.31 16.79 -10.78
N ALA A 124 0.19 16.80 -11.50
CA ALA A 124 -0.23 15.67 -12.30
C ALA A 124 0.64 15.67 -13.56
N GLY A 125 1.46 14.64 -13.72
CA GLY A 125 2.44 14.59 -14.79
C GLY A 125 2.76 13.16 -15.21
N ASN A 126 3.78 13.02 -16.05
CA ASN A 126 4.36 11.70 -16.32
C ASN A 126 5.29 11.33 -15.15
N PRO A 127 5.42 10.04 -14.80
CA PRO A 127 6.48 9.57 -13.91
C PRO A 127 7.87 10.07 -14.33
N GLN A 128 8.66 10.60 -13.40
CA GLN A 128 10.03 11.10 -13.66
C GLN A 128 11.00 10.66 -12.57
N PRO A 129 12.29 10.42 -12.90
CA PRO A 129 13.33 10.22 -11.90
C PRO A 129 13.49 11.41 -10.94
N MET A 130 13.82 11.15 -9.68
CA MET A 130 13.96 12.18 -8.63
C MET A 130 15.32 12.89 -8.66
N THR A 131 16.36 12.26 -9.24
CA THR A 131 17.71 12.81 -9.38
C THR A 131 18.32 12.41 -10.72
N THR A 132 19.23 13.25 -11.25
CA THR A 132 19.94 13.06 -12.52
C THR A 132 21.25 12.28 -12.37
N GLU A 133 21.55 11.71 -11.20
CA GLU A 133 22.77 10.91 -11.01
C GLU A 133 22.66 9.60 -11.80
N ASN A 134 23.26 9.61 -13.00
CA ASN A 134 23.59 8.48 -13.87
C ASN A 134 22.68 7.24 -13.68
N VAL A 135 21.38 7.39 -13.97
CA VAL A 135 20.64 6.25 -14.49
C VAL A 135 21.25 6.00 -15.85
N ALA A 136 21.95 4.86 -16.01
CA ALA A 136 22.36 4.39 -17.33
C ALA A 136 21.09 4.19 -18.17
N GLY A 137 20.67 5.22 -18.90
CA GLY A 137 19.35 5.24 -19.53
C GLY A 137 18.64 6.61 -19.58
N GLU A 138 19.32 7.76 -19.46
CA GLU A 138 18.67 9.06 -19.79
C GLU A 138 18.05 9.08 -21.20
N ASP A 139 18.50 8.21 -22.11
CA ASP A 139 17.95 8.02 -23.45
C ASP A 139 16.71 7.10 -23.51
N ASP A 140 16.35 6.44 -22.40
CA ASP A 140 15.30 5.41 -22.29
C ASP A 140 13.95 5.97 -21.83
N ASN A 141 13.91 7.23 -21.39
CA ASN A 141 12.69 8.01 -21.21
C ASN A 141 12.12 8.33 -22.59
N PHE A 142 11.48 7.33 -23.18
CA PHE A 142 10.62 7.52 -24.33
C PHE A 142 9.54 8.53 -23.95
N SER A 143 9.71 9.81 -24.31
CA SER A 143 8.65 10.76 -24.06
C SER A 143 7.55 10.51 -25.09
N THR A 144 6.34 10.21 -24.60
CA THR A 144 5.09 10.34 -25.36
C THR A 144 5.07 11.66 -26.15
N ASP A 145 5.77 12.69 -25.64
CA ASP A 145 5.98 13.99 -26.26
C ASP A 145 6.76 13.94 -27.59
N GLN A 146 7.73 13.04 -27.79
CA GLN A 146 8.43 12.88 -29.07
C GLN A 146 7.48 12.35 -30.15
N LEU A 147 6.73 11.29 -29.88
CA LEU A 147 5.74 10.80 -30.84
C LEU A 147 4.58 11.78 -31.02
N LEU A 148 4.13 12.44 -29.96
CA LEU A 148 3.11 13.49 -30.04
C LEU A 148 3.59 14.64 -30.92
N THR A 149 4.85 15.07 -30.78
CA THR A 149 5.48 16.09 -31.63
C THR A 149 5.54 15.61 -33.09
N ALA A 150 5.95 14.37 -33.34
CA ALA A 150 5.99 13.78 -34.68
C ALA A 150 4.58 13.66 -35.30
N ARG A 151 3.56 13.33 -34.50
CA ARG A 151 2.16 13.31 -34.91
C ARG A 151 1.65 14.71 -35.24
N MET A 152 1.94 15.71 -34.40
CA MET A 152 1.57 17.10 -34.65
C MET A 152 2.21 17.64 -35.95
N LYS A 153 3.49 17.30 -36.18
CA LYS A 153 4.19 17.59 -37.45
C LYS A 153 3.47 16.93 -38.63
N LEU A 154 3.10 15.65 -38.53
CA LEU A 154 2.36 14.94 -39.59
C LEU A 154 1.01 15.60 -39.89
N VAL A 155 0.23 15.96 -38.86
CA VAL A 155 -1.06 16.67 -39.01
C VAL A 155 -0.85 18.01 -39.73
N LYS A 156 0.19 18.77 -39.36
CA LYS A 156 0.53 20.04 -40.00
C LYS A 156 0.87 19.83 -41.49
N ILE A 157 1.69 18.83 -41.82
CA ILE A 157 2.04 18.48 -43.20
C ILE A 157 0.80 18.11 -44.01
N VAL A 158 -0.07 17.25 -43.46
CA VAL A 158 -1.33 16.84 -44.12
C VAL A 158 -2.24 18.04 -44.38
N ARG A 159 -2.35 18.98 -43.42
CA ARG A 159 -3.12 20.22 -43.60
C ARG A 159 -2.54 21.08 -44.73
N VAL A 160 -1.22 21.23 -44.79
CA VAL A 160 -0.55 21.96 -45.89
C VAL A 160 -0.84 21.30 -47.23
N ILE A 161 -0.66 19.97 -47.34
CA ILE A 161 -0.93 19.22 -48.58
C ILE A 161 -2.40 19.38 -49.02
N LYS A 162 -3.36 19.31 -48.09
CA LYS A 162 -4.80 19.52 -48.39
C LYS A 162 -5.07 20.92 -48.93
N ASN A 163 -4.52 21.95 -48.30
CA ASN A 163 -4.70 23.33 -48.73
C ASN A 163 -4.11 23.58 -50.11
N GLU A 164 -2.93 23.02 -50.39
CA GLU A 164 -2.31 23.13 -51.72
C GLU A 164 -3.09 22.38 -52.79
N ILE A 165 -3.64 21.19 -52.50
CA ILE A 165 -4.53 20.48 -53.44
C ILE A 165 -5.79 21.32 -53.74
N ALA A 166 -6.34 22.00 -52.73
CA ALA A 166 -7.51 22.86 -52.92
C ALA A 166 -7.17 24.13 -53.75
N ASN A 167 -5.94 24.65 -53.62
CA ASN A 167 -5.46 25.82 -54.37
C ASN A 167 -5.09 25.48 -55.83
N VAL A 168 -4.50 24.31 -56.09
CA VAL A 168 -4.09 23.84 -57.44
C VAL A 168 -5.28 23.60 -58.37
N ASN A 169 -6.50 23.48 -57.85
CA ASN A 169 -7.73 23.44 -58.65
C ASN A 169 -8.13 24.80 -59.27
N LYS A 170 -7.36 25.88 -59.03
CA LYS A 170 -7.51 27.17 -59.73
C LYS A 170 -6.68 27.16 -61.01
N PRO A 171 -7.25 27.59 -62.17
CA PRO A 171 -6.74 27.23 -63.50
C PRO A 171 -5.38 27.82 -63.94
N ASN A 172 -4.58 28.44 -63.05
CA ASN A 172 -3.29 29.05 -63.40
C ASN A 172 -2.16 28.87 -62.35
N ASP A 173 -2.36 28.10 -61.27
CA ASP A 173 -1.30 27.95 -60.24
C ASP A 173 -0.36 26.78 -60.56
N THR A 174 0.89 27.10 -60.91
CA THR A 174 2.00 26.15 -60.92
C THR A 174 2.39 25.79 -59.49
N ILE A 175 2.76 24.52 -59.25
CA ILE A 175 3.26 24.07 -57.94
C ILE A 175 4.37 25.00 -57.45
N ASP A 176 4.22 25.55 -56.24
CA ASP A 176 5.31 26.24 -55.55
C ASP A 176 6.41 25.21 -55.22
N ASN A 177 7.44 25.16 -56.06
CA ASN A 177 8.54 24.20 -55.96
C ASN A 177 9.32 24.32 -54.64
N ASN A 178 9.40 25.51 -54.05
CA ASN A 178 10.09 25.71 -52.78
C ASN A 178 9.28 25.11 -51.62
N LYS A 179 7.96 25.35 -51.62
CA LYS A 179 7.06 24.79 -50.61
C LYS A 179 6.91 23.27 -50.75
N PHE A 180 6.84 22.77 -51.98
CA PHE A 180 6.81 21.32 -52.27
C PHE A 180 8.09 20.62 -51.81
N ALA A 181 9.26 21.20 -52.08
CA ALA A 181 10.54 20.69 -51.60
C ALA A 181 10.65 20.72 -50.06
N SER A 182 10.16 21.79 -49.41
CA SER A 182 10.10 21.90 -47.94
C SER A 182 9.26 20.80 -47.31
N VAL A 183 8.05 20.54 -47.85
CA VAL A 183 7.16 19.49 -47.35
C VAL A 183 7.79 18.10 -47.53
N LYS A 184 8.44 17.84 -48.68
CA LYS A 184 9.21 16.59 -48.87
C LYS A 184 10.29 16.41 -47.81
N GLN A 185 11.03 17.46 -47.49
CA GLN A 185 12.09 17.40 -46.50
C GLN A 185 11.54 17.14 -45.09
N GLU A 186 10.44 17.80 -44.71
CA GLU A 186 9.75 17.54 -43.45
C GLU A 186 9.21 16.11 -43.36
N MET A 187 8.62 15.58 -44.44
CA MET A 187 8.14 14.19 -44.49
C MET A 187 9.28 13.17 -44.35
N LYS A 188 10.44 13.40 -44.99
CA LYS A 188 11.62 12.54 -44.81
C LYS A 188 12.13 12.58 -43.37
N SER A 189 12.19 13.78 -42.77
CA SER A 189 12.56 13.95 -41.38
C SER A 189 11.62 13.21 -40.43
N LEU A 190 10.32 13.14 -40.75
CA LEU A 190 9.37 12.33 -39.98
C LEU A 190 9.64 10.83 -40.10
N VAL A 191 9.98 10.33 -41.30
CA VAL A 191 10.37 8.93 -41.45
C VAL A 191 11.64 8.63 -40.63
N ASP A 192 12.63 9.52 -40.63
CA ASP A 192 13.81 9.42 -39.75
C ASP A 192 13.44 9.40 -38.27
N GLU A 193 12.49 10.23 -37.84
CA GLU A 193 12.01 10.32 -36.46
C GLU A 193 11.28 9.02 -36.05
N PHE A 194 10.43 8.47 -36.93
CA PHE A 194 9.77 7.19 -36.71
C PHE A 194 10.72 5.98 -36.71
N ASP A 195 11.69 5.93 -37.62
CA ASP A 195 12.71 4.86 -37.65
C ASP A 195 13.55 4.90 -36.35
N LYS A 196 13.94 6.08 -35.87
CA LYS A 196 14.64 6.25 -34.58
C LYS A 196 13.80 5.77 -33.41
N ILE A 197 12.50 6.08 -33.42
CA ILE A 197 11.54 5.60 -32.42
C ILE A 197 11.52 4.06 -32.41
N ILE A 198 11.40 3.42 -33.58
CA ILE A 198 11.37 1.95 -33.69
C ILE A 198 12.68 1.32 -33.20
N GLN A 199 13.84 1.87 -33.58
CA GLN A 199 15.14 1.35 -33.16
C GLN A 199 15.35 1.39 -31.65
N ARG A 200 14.80 2.40 -30.96
CA ARG A 200 14.88 2.51 -29.49
C ARG A 200 14.07 1.43 -28.75
N PHE A 201 13.03 0.88 -29.39
CA PHE A 201 12.29 -0.27 -28.85
C PHE A 201 12.98 -1.62 -29.07
N GLN A 202 13.91 -1.68 -30.04
CA GLN A 202 14.68 -2.89 -30.35
C GLN A 202 15.92 -2.95 -29.43
N THR A 203 15.71 -3.20 -28.15
CA THR A 203 16.81 -3.49 -27.22
C THR A 203 17.28 -4.95 -27.39
N ASN A 204 18.52 -5.25 -26.99
CA ASN A 204 19.13 -6.58 -27.18
C ASN A 204 18.33 -7.73 -26.52
N ASP A 205 17.46 -7.43 -25.55
CA ASP A 205 16.71 -8.41 -24.77
C ASP A 205 15.23 -8.58 -25.18
N ILE A 206 14.70 -7.72 -26.06
CA ILE A 206 13.30 -7.78 -26.50
C ILE A 206 13.26 -8.15 -27.99
N SER A 207 13.03 -9.44 -28.29
CA SER A 207 12.84 -9.90 -29.67
C SER A 207 11.62 -9.26 -30.34
N GLN A 208 11.72 -9.06 -31.67
CA GLN A 208 10.80 -8.39 -32.60
C GLN A 208 9.34 -8.19 -32.10
N ILE A 209 9.00 -6.95 -31.77
CA ILE A 209 7.63 -6.55 -31.46
C ILE A 209 6.80 -6.52 -32.76
N PRO A 210 5.76 -7.37 -32.93
CA PRO A 210 5.06 -7.51 -34.21
C PRO A 210 4.44 -6.20 -34.75
N ILE A 211 3.97 -5.33 -33.86
CA ILE A 211 3.40 -4.03 -34.24
C ILE A 211 4.47 -3.07 -34.76
N LEU A 212 5.71 -3.16 -34.24
CA LEU A 212 6.83 -2.35 -34.68
C LEU A 212 7.39 -2.86 -35.99
N ASP A 213 7.42 -4.17 -36.21
CA ASP A 213 7.73 -4.75 -37.52
C ASP A 213 6.71 -4.31 -38.59
N LEU A 214 5.43 -4.23 -38.21
CA LEU A 214 4.40 -3.72 -39.10
C LEU A 214 4.57 -2.22 -39.35
N ALA A 215 4.86 -1.42 -38.32
CA ALA A 215 5.18 0.00 -38.48
C ALA A 215 6.40 0.19 -39.40
N GLN A 216 7.46 -0.59 -39.20
CA GLN A 216 8.66 -0.58 -40.02
C GLN A 216 8.35 -0.94 -41.47
N LYS A 217 7.47 -1.92 -41.73
CA LYS A 217 7.00 -2.24 -43.09
C LYS A 217 6.29 -1.06 -43.76
N TYR A 218 5.53 -0.26 -43.01
CA TYR A 218 4.92 0.97 -43.55
C TYR A 218 5.96 2.03 -43.92
N LEU A 219 7.08 2.10 -43.18
CA LEU A 219 8.15 3.10 -43.37
C LEU A 219 9.22 2.68 -44.39
N ASN A 220 9.40 1.38 -44.61
CA ASN A 220 10.41 0.84 -45.52
C ASN A 220 10.30 1.45 -46.93
N ASN A 221 11.43 1.95 -47.42
CA ASN A 221 11.60 2.63 -48.71
C ASN A 221 10.84 3.96 -48.89
N ARG A 222 10.10 4.46 -47.87
CA ARG A 222 9.26 5.67 -48.02
C ARG A 222 10.05 6.94 -48.27
N LYS A 223 11.28 7.05 -47.77
CA LYS A 223 12.15 8.21 -48.12
C LYS A 223 12.42 8.31 -49.62
N SER A 224 12.63 7.16 -50.29
CA SER A 224 12.80 7.10 -51.75
C SER A 224 11.50 7.45 -52.47
N ASP A 225 10.36 6.96 -51.98
CA ASP A 225 9.06 7.23 -52.60
C ASP A 225 8.67 8.72 -52.48
N ILE A 226 8.94 9.34 -51.32
CA ILE A 226 8.77 10.78 -51.08
C ILE A 226 9.67 11.58 -52.03
N GLU A 227 10.91 11.14 -52.25
CA GLU A 227 11.81 11.82 -53.18
C GLU A 227 11.29 11.79 -54.62
N LYS A 228 10.73 10.65 -55.04
CA LYS A 228 10.20 10.44 -56.40
C LYS A 228 8.83 11.08 -56.65
N ALA A 229 8.11 11.51 -55.62
CA ALA A 229 6.78 12.11 -55.77
C ALA A 229 6.83 13.41 -56.59
N SER A 230 6.04 13.51 -57.66
CA SER A 230 6.06 14.67 -58.57
C SER A 230 4.92 15.68 -58.35
N ASP A 231 3.95 15.35 -57.50
CA ASP A 231 2.73 16.12 -57.30
C ASP A 231 2.18 16.00 -55.86
N TRP A 232 1.27 16.91 -55.50
CA TRP A 232 0.66 16.95 -54.16
C TRP A 232 -0.23 15.73 -53.85
N GLN A 233 -0.84 15.08 -54.86
CA GLN A 233 -1.67 13.89 -54.63
C GLN A 233 -0.80 12.68 -54.26
N SER A 234 0.37 12.55 -54.87
CA SER A 234 1.37 11.54 -54.53
C SER A 234 1.86 11.73 -53.08
N LEU A 235 2.11 12.97 -52.63
CA LEU A 235 2.46 13.25 -51.22
C LEU A 235 1.29 13.01 -50.26
N LYS A 236 0.05 13.33 -50.65
CA LYS A 236 -1.15 13.03 -49.87
C LYS A 236 -1.27 11.52 -49.65
N LYS A 237 -1.15 10.75 -50.73
CA LYS A 237 -1.18 9.28 -50.68
C LYS A 237 -0.10 8.74 -49.75
N LEU A 238 1.14 9.22 -49.88
CA LEU A 238 2.24 8.79 -49.00
C LEU A 238 1.98 9.11 -47.52
N SER A 239 1.37 10.25 -47.23
CA SER A 239 1.01 10.66 -45.87
C SER A 239 -0.11 9.78 -45.28
N TYR A 240 -1.18 9.55 -46.04
CA TYR A 240 -2.38 8.82 -45.58
C TYR A 240 -2.22 7.31 -45.58
N ASP A 241 -1.61 6.73 -46.60
CA ASP A 241 -1.56 5.28 -46.77
C ASP A 241 -0.38 4.64 -46.01
N TYR A 242 0.59 5.44 -45.57
CA TYR A 242 1.82 4.93 -44.95
C TYR A 242 2.25 5.64 -43.67
N LEU A 243 2.41 6.97 -43.68
CA LEU A 243 2.89 7.67 -42.47
C LEU A 243 1.84 7.69 -41.37
N TYR A 244 0.56 7.88 -41.70
CA TYR A 244 -0.53 7.87 -40.73
C TYR A 244 -0.73 6.49 -40.09
N PRO A 245 -0.81 5.37 -40.85
CA PRO A 245 -0.81 4.04 -40.25
C PRO A 245 0.42 3.74 -39.39
N ALA A 246 1.62 4.17 -39.83
CA ALA A 246 2.83 3.99 -39.03
C ALA A 246 2.74 4.73 -37.69
N VAL A 247 2.31 6.00 -37.67
CA VAL A 247 2.19 6.77 -36.42
C VAL A 247 1.12 6.20 -35.49
N GLU A 248 0.02 5.68 -36.03
CA GLU A 248 -1.02 5.02 -35.25
C GLU A 248 -0.52 3.72 -34.61
N LEU A 249 0.23 2.90 -35.36
CA LEU A 249 0.86 1.68 -34.82
C LEU A 249 1.90 2.00 -33.75
N LEU A 250 2.70 3.07 -33.93
CA LEU A 250 3.65 3.54 -32.93
C LEU A 250 2.96 4.12 -31.69
N ASN A 251 1.88 4.87 -31.84
CA ASN A 251 1.06 5.35 -30.72
C ASN A 251 0.51 4.19 -29.91
N ARG A 252 0.00 3.15 -30.57
CA ARG A 252 -0.50 1.93 -29.92
C ARG A 252 0.61 1.16 -29.20
N ALA A 253 1.80 1.06 -29.80
CA ALA A 253 2.95 0.43 -29.16
C ALA A 253 3.39 1.18 -27.89
N LEU A 254 3.37 2.52 -27.95
CA LEU A 254 3.84 3.38 -26.87
C LEU A 254 2.91 3.54 -25.69
N ASN A 255 1.63 3.63 -25.99
CA ASN A 255 0.64 3.60 -24.94
C ASN A 255 0.74 2.27 -24.17
N GLY A 256 1.31 1.22 -24.76
CA GLY A 256 1.41 -0.09 -24.13
C GLY A 256 0.01 -0.62 -23.83
N LEU A 257 -0.08 -1.86 -23.35
CA LEU A 257 -1.35 -2.35 -22.80
C LEU A 257 -1.43 -2.11 -21.30
N ALA A 258 -0.37 -1.55 -20.70
CA ALA A 258 -0.30 -1.22 -19.28
C ALA A 258 0.21 0.22 -19.10
N ARG A 259 -0.11 0.79 -17.94
CA ARG A 259 0.23 2.12 -17.45
C ARG A 259 1.11 1.98 -16.21
N VAL A 260 2.15 2.79 -16.14
CA VAL A 260 2.89 3.05 -14.89
C VAL A 260 2.19 4.19 -14.17
N GLN A 261 1.80 3.96 -12.91
CA GLN A 261 1.15 4.94 -12.07
C GLN A 261 1.88 5.15 -10.74
N MET A 262 2.02 6.40 -10.30
CA MET A 262 2.71 6.74 -9.05
C MET A 262 1.93 7.73 -8.19
N PHE A 263 1.88 7.48 -6.88
CA PHE A 263 1.18 8.33 -5.91
C PHE A 263 2.05 8.68 -4.72
N TYR A 264 2.21 9.98 -4.46
CA TYR A 264 2.94 10.51 -3.30
C TYR A 264 2.04 11.22 -2.28
N ASN A 265 0.73 11.16 -2.47
CA ASN A 265 -0.24 11.79 -1.59
C ASN A 265 -0.75 10.85 -0.48
N ILE A 266 -0.51 9.54 -0.59
CA ILE A 266 -0.93 8.56 0.42
C ILE A 266 -0.03 8.71 1.66
N GLU A 267 -0.60 9.15 2.77
CA GLU A 267 0.16 9.53 3.97
C GLU A 267 1.16 8.45 4.47
N PRO A 268 0.79 7.16 4.59
CA PRO A 268 1.71 6.18 5.16
C PRO A 268 2.83 5.67 4.20
N PHE A 269 2.63 5.76 2.89
CA PHE A 269 3.56 5.18 1.89
C PHE A 269 3.49 5.85 0.51
N TYR A 270 4.53 5.68 -0.29
CA TYR A 270 4.51 5.94 -1.72
C TYR A 270 4.02 4.70 -2.46
N LEU A 271 3.20 4.86 -3.49
CA LEU A 271 2.65 3.75 -4.27
C LEU A 271 3.09 3.84 -5.72
N PHE A 272 3.59 2.72 -6.24
CA PHE A 272 3.95 2.54 -7.64
C PHE A 272 3.17 1.35 -8.18
N ARG A 273 2.58 1.50 -9.36
CA ARG A 273 1.73 0.49 -9.97
C ARG A 273 2.09 0.24 -11.42
N LEU A 274 2.02 -1.02 -11.81
CA LEU A 274 1.82 -1.43 -13.20
C LEU A 274 0.39 -1.95 -13.30
N LEU A 275 -0.43 -1.35 -14.16
CA LEU A 275 -1.86 -1.70 -14.27
C LEU A 275 -2.37 -1.55 -15.69
N VAL A 276 -3.55 -2.10 -15.98
CA VAL A 276 -4.29 -1.89 -17.22
C VAL A 276 -5.55 -1.07 -16.92
N VAL A 277 -5.72 0.05 -17.61
CA VAL A 277 -6.92 0.89 -17.47
C VAL A 277 -8.01 0.38 -18.41
N PHE A 278 -9.22 0.24 -17.90
CA PHE A 278 -10.43 -0.03 -18.68
C PHE A 278 -11.41 1.13 -18.54
N ARG A 279 -12.33 1.23 -19.50
CA ARG A 279 -13.40 2.20 -19.54
C ARG A 279 -14.74 1.48 -19.55
N LEU A 280 -15.58 1.83 -18.60
CA LEU A 280 -16.97 1.42 -18.52
C LEU A 280 -17.83 2.46 -19.22
N GLU A 281 -18.73 2.00 -20.08
CA GLU A 281 -19.72 2.83 -20.75
C GLU A 281 -21.11 2.26 -20.47
N SER A 282 -22.01 3.09 -19.92
CA SER A 282 -23.37 2.68 -19.58
C SER A 282 -24.40 3.75 -19.94
N ASN A 283 -25.64 3.29 -20.15
CA ASN A 283 -26.80 4.17 -20.28
C ASN A 283 -27.38 4.58 -18.93
N GLU A 284 -26.95 3.92 -17.85
CA GLU A 284 -27.34 4.17 -16.46
C GLU A 284 -26.14 4.66 -15.64
N LYS A 285 -26.39 5.31 -14.50
CA LYS A 285 -25.32 5.83 -13.65
C LYS A 285 -24.54 4.65 -13.08
N ILE A 286 -23.23 4.65 -13.27
CA ILE A 286 -22.32 3.66 -12.70
C ILE A 286 -22.07 4.05 -11.24
N SER A 287 -22.30 3.14 -10.29
CA SER A 287 -21.98 3.37 -8.88
C SER A 287 -20.50 3.08 -8.59
N GLU A 288 -19.95 3.64 -7.51
CA GLU A 288 -18.57 3.32 -7.11
C GLU A 288 -18.42 1.84 -6.72
N ASP A 289 -19.42 1.23 -6.09
CA ASP A 289 -19.41 -0.20 -5.75
C ASP A 289 -19.34 -1.07 -7.01
N ASP A 290 -20.13 -0.75 -8.05
CA ASP A 290 -20.09 -1.47 -9.33
C ASP A 290 -18.72 -1.32 -10.01
N LYS A 291 -18.16 -0.10 -9.99
CA LYS A 291 -16.84 0.18 -10.56
C LYS A 291 -15.73 -0.58 -9.83
N ARG A 292 -15.78 -0.62 -8.49
CA ARG A 292 -14.82 -1.38 -7.66
C ARG A 292 -14.94 -2.88 -7.91
N LYS A 293 -16.17 -3.41 -7.97
CA LYS A 293 -16.43 -4.83 -8.28
C LYS A 293 -15.84 -5.21 -9.64
N VAL A 294 -16.15 -4.44 -10.68
CA VAL A 294 -15.64 -4.69 -12.03
C VAL A 294 -14.11 -4.57 -12.09
N SER A 295 -13.50 -3.67 -11.31
CA SER A 295 -12.04 -3.58 -11.20
C SER A 295 -11.45 -4.87 -10.60
N GLY A 296 -12.05 -5.39 -9.52
CA GLY A 296 -11.67 -6.67 -8.91
C GLY A 296 -11.78 -7.84 -9.89
N ASP A 297 -12.93 -7.98 -10.57
CA ASP A 297 -13.16 -9.02 -11.57
C ASP A 297 -12.12 -8.98 -12.71
N LEU A 298 -11.79 -7.78 -13.19
CA LEU A 298 -10.80 -7.58 -14.25
C LEU A 298 -9.37 -7.89 -13.78
N THR A 299 -9.02 -7.48 -12.57
CA THR A 299 -7.79 -7.89 -11.88
C THR A 299 -7.68 -9.40 -11.81
N GLY A 300 -8.73 -10.08 -11.30
CA GLY A 300 -8.75 -11.53 -11.15
C GLY A 300 -8.66 -12.23 -12.50
N LEU A 301 -9.32 -11.67 -13.52
CA LEU A 301 -9.26 -12.18 -14.88
C LEU A 301 -7.87 -12.02 -15.51
N LEU A 302 -7.15 -10.92 -15.29
CA LEU A 302 -5.79 -10.77 -15.80
C LEU A 302 -4.83 -11.67 -15.05
N ASN A 303 -4.87 -11.68 -13.72
CA ASN A 303 -3.84 -12.30 -12.89
C ASN A 303 -4.00 -13.82 -12.72
N ASN A 304 -5.18 -14.38 -12.99
CA ASN A 304 -5.46 -15.80 -12.78
C ASN A 304 -5.75 -16.56 -14.09
N LYS A 305 -5.62 -17.89 -14.03
CA LYS A 305 -5.93 -18.85 -15.12
C LYS A 305 -5.11 -18.64 -16.41
N ARG A 306 -3.96 -17.96 -16.32
CA ARG A 306 -3.05 -17.65 -17.44
C ARG A 306 -1.60 -17.90 -17.05
N ASP A 307 -1.16 -19.15 -17.19
CA ASP A 307 0.19 -19.58 -16.81
C ASP A 307 1.29 -18.69 -17.41
N TRP A 308 1.13 -18.20 -18.63
CA TRP A 308 2.11 -17.34 -19.29
C TRP A 308 2.26 -15.97 -18.62
N LEU A 309 1.15 -15.37 -18.17
CA LEU A 309 1.17 -14.06 -17.50
C LEU A 309 1.64 -14.22 -16.07
N GLU A 310 1.14 -15.26 -15.38
CA GLU A 310 1.52 -15.57 -14.02
C GLU A 310 3.03 -15.86 -13.90
N ASN A 311 3.58 -16.69 -14.80
CA ASN A 311 5.03 -16.98 -14.85
C ASN A 311 5.86 -15.74 -15.14
N TRP A 312 5.36 -14.84 -16.00
CA TRP A 312 6.04 -13.57 -16.27
C TRP A 312 6.03 -12.68 -15.02
N LEU A 313 4.89 -12.50 -14.36
CA LEU A 313 4.78 -11.70 -13.12
C LEU A 313 5.71 -12.24 -12.02
N LYS A 314 5.71 -13.55 -11.80
CA LYS A 314 6.65 -14.24 -10.88
C LYS A 314 8.11 -13.92 -11.20
N GLN A 315 8.47 -13.93 -12.49
CA GLN A 315 9.82 -13.57 -12.91
C GLN A 315 10.12 -12.10 -12.64
N LYS A 316 9.19 -11.18 -12.94
CA LYS A 316 9.38 -9.75 -12.69
C LYS A 316 9.57 -9.42 -11.21
N LEU A 317 8.90 -10.13 -10.30
CA LEU A 317 9.11 -9.97 -8.87
C LEU A 317 10.51 -10.44 -8.42
N ARG A 318 11.02 -11.53 -9.01
CA ARG A 318 12.41 -11.97 -8.79
C ARG A 318 13.42 -10.97 -9.34
N ASP A 319 13.14 -10.37 -10.49
CA ASP A 319 13.99 -9.35 -11.11
C ASP A 319 14.09 -8.09 -10.22
N LEU A 320 12.97 -7.66 -9.62
CA LEU A 320 12.93 -6.57 -8.65
C LEU A 320 13.74 -6.89 -7.38
N ASP A 321 13.51 -8.06 -6.79
CA ASP A 321 14.24 -8.52 -5.61
C ASP A 321 15.76 -8.58 -5.88
N ALA A 322 16.17 -9.18 -6.99
CA ALA A 322 17.59 -9.28 -7.37
C ALA A 322 18.24 -7.91 -7.58
N ALA A 323 17.50 -6.93 -8.10
CA ALA A 323 18.00 -5.57 -8.29
C ALA A 323 18.22 -4.81 -6.96
N LEU A 324 17.51 -5.20 -5.90
CA LEU A 324 17.57 -4.58 -4.56
C LEU A 324 18.51 -5.32 -3.59
N GLN A 325 18.85 -6.59 -3.86
CA GLN A 325 19.55 -7.49 -2.93
C GLN A 325 20.96 -7.08 -2.49
N ASN A 326 21.61 -6.15 -3.19
CA ASN A 326 22.95 -5.68 -2.80
C ASN A 326 22.94 -4.64 -1.67
N ASP A 327 21.77 -4.30 -1.13
CA ASP A 327 21.60 -3.26 -0.12
C ASP A 327 21.06 -3.82 1.20
N LYS A 328 21.87 -3.75 2.27
CA LYS A 328 21.47 -4.22 3.62
C LYS A 328 20.40 -3.34 4.28
N ASP A 329 20.19 -2.14 3.74
CA ASP A 329 19.27 -1.13 4.25
C ASP A 329 17.95 -1.09 3.44
N VAL A 330 17.75 -2.03 2.51
CA VAL A 330 16.54 -2.18 1.72
C VAL A 330 16.14 -3.66 1.62
N PHE A 331 14.86 -3.96 1.66
CA PHE A 331 14.37 -5.30 1.27
C PHE A 331 13.05 -5.23 0.52
N PHE A 332 12.80 -6.25 -0.29
CA PHE A 332 11.57 -6.44 -1.08
C PHE A 332 10.85 -7.71 -0.63
N HIS A 333 9.52 -7.68 -0.64
CA HIS A 333 8.71 -8.88 -0.42
C HIS A 333 7.31 -8.78 -1.03
N LEU A 334 6.73 -9.95 -1.32
CA LEU A 334 5.31 -10.12 -1.66
C LEU A 334 4.49 -10.14 -0.36
N LYS A 335 3.36 -9.43 -0.34
CA LYS A 335 2.42 -9.36 0.79
C LYS A 335 1.01 -9.80 0.35
N GLY A 336 0.02 -9.65 1.24
CA GLY A 336 -1.37 -9.90 0.91
C GLY A 336 -1.74 -11.39 0.76
N GLY A 337 -2.89 -11.65 0.12
CA GLY A 337 -3.47 -12.99 0.03
C GLY A 337 -2.61 -14.00 -0.74
N ARG A 338 -1.91 -13.55 -1.79
CA ARG A 338 -1.05 -14.42 -2.62
C ARG A 338 0.18 -14.90 -1.85
N ALA A 339 0.79 -14.03 -1.04
CA ALA A 339 1.89 -14.44 -0.16
C ALA A 339 1.44 -15.46 0.90
N VAL A 340 0.21 -15.35 1.41
CA VAL A 340 -0.37 -16.38 2.31
C VAL A 340 -0.60 -17.70 1.59
N ALA A 341 -1.03 -17.68 0.32
CA ALA A 341 -1.16 -18.87 -0.50
C ALA A 341 0.19 -19.60 -0.68
N TYR A 342 1.27 -18.84 -0.90
CA TYR A 342 2.63 -19.39 -0.87
C TYR A 342 3.00 -19.97 0.49
N LEU A 343 2.79 -19.21 1.57
CA LEU A 343 3.10 -19.62 2.95
C LEU A 343 2.43 -20.97 3.30
N THR A 344 1.18 -21.14 2.87
CA THR A 344 0.34 -22.33 3.08
C THR A 344 0.53 -23.42 2.02
N ARG A 345 1.55 -23.31 1.16
CA ARG A 345 1.92 -24.29 0.13
C ARG A 345 0.82 -24.60 -0.88
N LYS A 346 -0.05 -23.62 -1.12
CA LYS A 346 -1.11 -23.68 -2.12
C LYS A 346 -1.03 -22.44 -3.01
N PRO A 347 0.08 -22.23 -3.75
CA PRO A 347 0.23 -21.05 -4.61
C PRO A 347 -0.92 -20.90 -5.61
N ASP A 348 -1.50 -22.01 -6.06
CA ASP A 348 -2.65 -22.04 -6.98
C ASP A 348 -3.94 -21.44 -6.37
N ASN A 349 -4.02 -21.32 -5.03
CA ASN A 349 -5.11 -20.64 -4.32
C ASN A 349 -4.88 -19.12 -4.20
N GLY A 350 -3.79 -18.61 -4.77
CA GLY A 350 -3.55 -17.17 -4.87
C GLY A 350 -4.49 -16.55 -5.91
N GLU A 351 -5.66 -16.10 -5.48
CA GLU A 351 -6.72 -15.58 -6.36
C GLU A 351 -6.64 -14.06 -6.63
N ASN A 352 -5.70 -13.32 -6.01
CA ASN A 352 -5.72 -11.84 -5.99
C ASN A 352 -4.47 -11.18 -6.64
N ASP A 353 -4.40 -9.84 -6.61
CA ASP A 353 -3.27 -9.00 -7.04
C ASP A 353 -1.88 -9.42 -6.53
N TRP A 354 -0.86 -8.94 -7.24
CA TRP A 354 0.54 -9.06 -6.85
C TRP A 354 0.97 -7.86 -5.99
N ASP A 355 0.45 -7.83 -4.77
CA ASP A 355 0.80 -6.84 -3.76
C ASP A 355 2.23 -7.03 -3.23
N THR A 356 3.04 -5.99 -3.29
CA THR A 356 4.43 -6.02 -2.83
C THR A 356 4.76 -4.80 -1.96
N SER A 357 5.88 -4.89 -1.24
CA SER A 357 6.44 -3.77 -0.49
C SER A 357 7.96 -3.75 -0.59
N ILE A 358 8.51 -2.55 -0.73
CA ILE A 358 9.94 -2.27 -0.57
C ILE A 358 10.11 -1.40 0.67
N VAL A 359 10.90 -1.90 1.63
CA VAL A 359 11.10 -1.21 2.90
C VAL A 359 12.54 -0.73 2.99
N ILE A 360 12.71 0.56 3.27
CA ILE A 360 14.00 1.20 3.50
C ILE A 360 14.18 1.40 5.00
N ASN A 361 15.38 1.10 5.51
CA ASN A 361 15.73 1.17 6.94
C ASN A 361 15.35 2.52 7.58
N PRO A 362 14.27 2.59 8.38
CA PRO A 362 13.81 3.85 8.96
C PRO A 362 14.74 4.38 10.07
N HIS A 363 15.68 3.56 10.54
CA HIS A 363 16.67 3.97 11.53
C HIS A 363 17.82 4.79 10.93
N LEU A 364 17.96 4.84 9.59
CA LEU A 364 18.94 5.70 8.93
C LEU A 364 18.74 7.18 9.29
N GLU A 365 19.84 7.93 9.26
CA GLU A 365 19.76 9.38 9.34
C GLU A 365 19.00 9.94 8.13
N ALA A 366 18.37 11.10 8.30
CA ALA A 366 17.40 11.60 7.32
C ALA A 366 18.02 11.77 5.94
N ASP A 367 19.23 12.31 5.86
CA ASP A 367 19.93 12.52 4.59
C ASP A 367 20.31 11.18 3.92
N GLU A 368 20.75 10.18 4.69
CA GLU A 368 21.06 8.85 4.20
C GLU A 368 19.83 8.13 3.68
N TRP A 369 18.71 8.24 4.41
CA TRP A 369 17.44 7.65 4.00
C TRP A 369 16.91 8.26 2.71
N TYR A 370 16.92 9.59 2.56
CA TYR A 370 16.42 10.22 1.32
C TYR A 370 17.33 9.96 0.12
N LYS A 371 18.65 9.88 0.31
CA LYS A 371 19.56 9.39 -0.74
C LYS A 371 19.19 7.97 -1.16
N LYS A 372 18.89 7.10 -0.19
CA LYS A 372 18.47 5.72 -0.44
C LYS A 372 17.12 5.64 -1.15
N PHE A 373 16.14 6.44 -0.72
CA PHE A 373 14.83 6.54 -1.35
C PHE A 373 14.95 6.95 -2.81
N ASN A 374 15.77 7.96 -3.14
CA ASN A 374 15.97 8.38 -4.53
C ASN A 374 16.55 7.26 -5.41
N GLN A 375 17.48 6.46 -4.86
CA GLN A 375 18.05 5.29 -5.55
C GLN A 375 16.99 4.22 -5.82
N VAL A 376 16.23 3.83 -4.79
CA VAL A 376 15.16 2.83 -4.90
C VAL A 376 14.06 3.30 -5.83
N HIS A 377 13.61 4.55 -5.68
CA HIS A 377 12.62 5.19 -6.52
C HIS A 377 12.98 5.09 -8.01
N ASN A 378 14.18 5.55 -8.38
CA ASN A 378 14.62 5.57 -9.77
C ASN A 378 14.74 4.16 -10.35
N LEU A 379 15.24 3.21 -9.55
CA LEU A 379 15.32 1.80 -9.93
C LEU A 379 13.93 1.20 -10.18
N VAL A 380 12.97 1.43 -9.30
CA VAL A 380 11.59 0.93 -9.44
C VAL A 380 10.93 1.50 -10.68
N LEU A 381 11.03 2.82 -10.90
CA LEU A 381 10.48 3.47 -12.09
C LEU A 381 11.08 2.88 -13.38
N GLN A 382 12.41 2.70 -13.41
CA GLN A 382 13.09 2.07 -14.54
C GLN A 382 12.55 0.66 -14.79
N LYS A 383 12.46 -0.17 -13.75
CA LYS A 383 11.97 -1.55 -13.85
C LYS A 383 10.51 -1.63 -14.31
N LEU A 384 9.62 -0.77 -13.79
CA LEU A 384 8.22 -0.74 -14.24
C LEU A 384 8.08 -0.34 -15.71
N ASN A 385 8.92 0.58 -16.20
CA ASN A 385 8.96 0.95 -17.62
C ASN A 385 9.48 -0.21 -18.50
N GLU A 386 10.50 -0.95 -18.05
CA GLU A 386 10.94 -2.19 -18.70
C GLU A 386 9.80 -3.21 -18.76
N PHE A 387 9.14 -3.45 -17.63
CA PHE A 387 8.06 -4.43 -17.52
C PHE A 387 6.83 -4.06 -18.36
N LYS A 388 6.49 -2.77 -18.46
CA LYS A 388 5.44 -2.28 -19.35
C LYS A 388 5.70 -2.66 -20.81
N ARG A 389 6.94 -2.52 -21.27
CA ARG A 389 7.34 -2.91 -22.64
C ARG A 389 7.26 -4.41 -22.84
N GLU A 390 7.78 -5.19 -21.90
CA GLU A 390 7.71 -6.65 -21.95
C GLU A 390 6.26 -7.17 -21.93
N PHE A 391 5.40 -6.61 -21.07
CA PHE A 391 3.98 -6.96 -20.98
C PHE A 391 3.28 -6.74 -22.33
N PHE A 392 3.56 -5.63 -23.00
CA PHE A 392 3.02 -5.36 -24.32
C PHE A 392 3.38 -6.46 -25.33
N VAL A 393 4.64 -6.91 -25.35
CA VAL A 393 5.10 -8.00 -26.23
C VAL A 393 4.40 -9.31 -25.86
N LEU A 394 4.40 -9.65 -24.57
CA LEU A 394 3.83 -10.88 -24.03
C LEU A 394 2.36 -11.05 -24.41
N VAL A 395 1.56 -9.97 -24.30
CA VAL A 395 0.14 -10.02 -24.69
C VAL A 395 -0.03 -10.18 -26.19
N HIS A 396 0.83 -9.58 -27.02
CA HIS A 396 0.76 -9.74 -28.48
C HIS A 396 1.13 -11.16 -28.92
N GLU A 397 2.15 -11.76 -28.31
CA GLU A 397 2.54 -13.15 -28.56
C GLU A 397 1.43 -14.15 -28.18
N ASN A 398 0.63 -13.80 -27.15
CA ASN A 398 -0.46 -14.63 -26.66
C ASN A 398 -1.85 -14.11 -27.07
N ALA A 399 -1.94 -13.19 -28.03
CA ALA A 399 -3.19 -12.49 -28.37
C ALA A 399 -4.33 -13.45 -28.75
N ASP A 400 -4.03 -14.53 -29.48
CA ASP A 400 -5.02 -15.54 -29.84
C ASP A 400 -5.55 -16.30 -28.61
N LYS A 401 -4.65 -16.68 -27.68
CA LYS A 401 -5.03 -17.32 -26.40
C LYS A 401 -5.80 -16.36 -25.49
N PHE A 402 -5.38 -15.10 -25.44
CA PHE A 402 -6.03 -14.06 -24.65
C PHE A 402 -7.46 -13.82 -25.14
N ASN A 403 -7.67 -13.67 -26.46
CA ASN A 403 -9.00 -13.54 -27.06
C ASN A 403 -9.90 -14.77 -26.82
N GLN A 404 -9.34 -15.97 -26.88
CA GLN A 404 -10.07 -17.21 -26.58
C GLN A 404 -10.48 -17.28 -25.10
N SER A 405 -9.57 -16.92 -24.18
CA SER A 405 -9.83 -16.91 -22.74
C SER A 405 -10.95 -15.93 -22.35
N LEU A 406 -10.95 -14.73 -22.94
CA LEU A 406 -12.00 -13.72 -22.76
C LEU A 406 -13.36 -14.21 -23.27
N SER A 407 -13.37 -14.97 -24.38
CA SER A 407 -14.60 -15.52 -24.96
C SER A 407 -15.18 -16.67 -24.14
N LEU A 408 -14.34 -17.45 -23.46
CA LEU A 408 -14.75 -18.56 -22.58
C LEU A 408 -15.25 -18.07 -21.23
N SER A 409 -14.59 -17.06 -20.63
CA SER A 409 -15.05 -16.47 -19.36
C SER A 409 -16.44 -15.82 -19.48
N ILE A 410 -16.79 -15.29 -20.66
CA ILE A 410 -18.15 -14.78 -20.96
C ILE A 410 -19.19 -15.91 -20.98
N LEU A 411 -18.82 -17.11 -21.42
CA LEU A 411 -19.72 -18.27 -21.48
C LEU A 411 -19.87 -18.98 -20.12
N GLU A 412 -18.86 -18.89 -19.26
CA GLU A 412 -18.90 -19.39 -17.88
C GLU A 412 -19.69 -18.45 -16.96
N ALA A 413 -19.63 -17.12 -17.19
CA ALA A 413 -20.43 -16.15 -16.45
C ALA A 413 -21.96 -16.33 -16.62
N ASP A 414 -22.41 -16.95 -17.72
CA ASP A 414 -23.82 -17.32 -17.94
C ASP A 414 -24.25 -18.59 -17.14
N ASN A 415 -23.33 -19.29 -16.46
CA ASN A 415 -23.58 -20.57 -15.78
C ASN A 415 -23.01 -20.68 -14.35
N VAL A 416 -22.54 -19.58 -13.76
CA VAL A 416 -21.93 -19.58 -12.42
C VAL A 416 -22.78 -18.70 -11.50
N ASP A 417 -23.28 -19.30 -10.42
CA ASP A 417 -23.83 -18.56 -9.27
C ASP A 417 -22.79 -17.52 -8.84
N ALA A 418 -23.27 -16.29 -8.60
CA ALA A 418 -22.47 -15.10 -8.34
C ALA A 418 -21.23 -15.39 -7.47
N ILE A 419 -20.05 -15.07 -8.02
CA ILE A 419 -18.81 -15.04 -7.27
C ILE A 419 -18.90 -13.79 -6.37
N ASP A 420 -19.02 -14.00 -5.06
CA ASP A 420 -18.99 -12.92 -4.06
C ASP A 420 -17.56 -12.41 -3.87
N GLU A 421 -17.19 -11.44 -4.69
CA GLU A 421 -16.01 -10.60 -4.49
C GLU A 421 -16.42 -9.30 -3.77
N TYR A 422 -15.98 -9.14 -2.52
CA TYR A 422 -16.04 -7.85 -1.83
C TYR A 422 -14.84 -6.98 -2.24
N PRO A 423 -15.06 -5.75 -2.72
CA PRO A 423 -14.02 -4.88 -3.29
C PRO A 423 -12.91 -4.48 -2.30
N ASP A 424 -11.72 -4.22 -2.81
CA ASP A 424 -10.60 -3.58 -2.08
C ASP A 424 -10.78 -2.06 -2.01
N GLU A 425 -10.86 -1.52 -0.80
CA GLU A 425 -10.98 -0.08 -0.54
C GLU A 425 -9.60 0.58 -0.49
N HIS A 426 -9.11 0.96 -1.65
CA HIS A 426 -8.10 2.02 -1.78
C HIS A 426 -8.66 3.17 -2.60
N GLU A 427 -9.69 3.80 -2.03
CA GLU A 427 -10.46 4.87 -2.66
C GLU A 427 -9.87 6.25 -2.30
N LEU A 428 -8.74 6.61 -2.92
CA LEU A 428 -8.19 7.99 -2.81
C LEU A 428 -7.62 8.54 -4.12
N ALA A 429 -7.64 7.76 -5.21
CA ALA A 429 -7.02 8.14 -6.48
C ALA A 429 -8.02 8.47 -7.61
N ASP A 430 -9.31 8.21 -7.42
CA ASP A 430 -10.26 8.17 -8.54
C ASP A 430 -10.85 9.54 -8.91
N ASP A 431 -10.90 10.49 -7.98
CA ASP A 431 -11.40 11.87 -8.22
C ASP A 431 -10.52 12.71 -9.16
N TYR A 432 -9.31 12.25 -9.49
CA TYR A 432 -8.35 13.02 -10.29
C TYR A 432 -8.28 12.62 -11.76
N ASP A 433 -8.72 11.41 -12.12
CA ASP A 433 -8.71 10.94 -13.53
C ASP A 433 -9.74 11.71 -14.40
N GLU A 434 -10.74 12.39 -13.83
CA GLU A 434 -11.73 13.19 -14.59
C GLU A 434 -11.15 14.49 -15.19
N ARG A 435 -10.04 15.02 -14.64
CA ARG A 435 -9.44 16.29 -15.13
C ARG A 435 -8.57 16.12 -16.38
N ASP A 436 -8.22 14.90 -16.76
CA ASP A 436 -7.47 14.59 -17.97
C ASP A 436 -8.31 14.59 -19.27
N ALA A 437 -9.57 15.04 -19.19
CA ALA A 437 -10.43 15.20 -20.37
C ALA A 437 -10.10 16.44 -21.23
N GLU A 438 -9.34 17.43 -20.74
CA GLU A 438 -9.06 18.66 -21.50
C GLU A 438 -8.03 18.52 -22.65
N PRO A 439 -6.92 17.77 -22.52
CA PRO A 439 -6.04 17.52 -23.66
C PRO A 439 -6.73 16.69 -24.75
N LEU A 440 -7.67 15.82 -24.34
CA LEU A 440 -8.52 15.03 -25.23
C LEU A 440 -9.52 15.90 -26.00
N LYS A 441 -10.04 17.00 -25.45
CA LYS A 441 -10.90 17.93 -26.23
C LYS A 441 -10.18 18.52 -27.44
N THR A 442 -8.88 18.80 -27.34
CA THR A 442 -8.11 19.35 -28.48
C THR A 442 -7.80 18.28 -29.54
N LEU A 443 -7.61 17.02 -29.12
CA LEU A 443 -7.39 15.87 -30.01
C LEU A 443 -8.66 15.30 -30.64
N VAL A 444 -9.78 15.35 -29.90
CA VAL A 444 -11.12 14.97 -30.38
C VAL A 444 -11.60 15.99 -31.41
N VAL A 445 -11.42 17.30 -31.18
CA VAL A 445 -11.76 18.34 -32.16
C VAL A 445 -10.99 18.18 -33.50
N LEU A 446 -9.75 17.68 -33.47
CA LEU A 446 -8.96 17.45 -34.69
C LEU A 446 -9.31 16.15 -35.45
N ASN A 447 -9.77 15.11 -34.74
CA ASN A 447 -10.30 13.90 -35.37
C ASN A 447 -11.74 14.11 -35.88
N GLU A 448 -12.53 14.91 -35.18
CA GLU A 448 -13.93 15.22 -35.51
C GLU A 448 -14.07 16.09 -36.77
N GLU A 449 -13.13 16.98 -37.08
CA GLU A 449 -13.12 17.75 -38.34
C GLU A 449 -13.02 16.88 -39.60
N VAL A 450 -12.66 15.59 -39.47
CA VAL A 450 -12.58 14.64 -40.59
C VAL A 450 -13.81 13.74 -40.69
N GLU A 451 -14.62 13.62 -39.63
CA GLU A 451 -15.77 12.69 -39.56
C GLU A 451 -17.16 13.37 -39.39
N ASN A 452 -17.23 14.69 -39.18
CA ASN A 452 -18.46 15.40 -38.82
C ASN A 452 -19.34 15.88 -39.99
N GLU A 453 -19.88 14.96 -40.80
CA GLU A 453 -21.11 15.27 -41.58
C GLU A 453 -22.28 14.31 -41.36
N SER A 454 -22.21 13.33 -40.45
CA SER A 454 -23.37 12.45 -40.20
C SER A 454 -23.36 11.65 -38.88
N ARG A 455 -23.37 12.28 -37.70
CA ARG A 455 -23.65 11.53 -36.45
C ARG A 455 -24.66 12.25 -35.54
N ILE A 456 -25.85 11.65 -35.51
CA ILE A 456 -26.99 11.90 -34.62
C ILE A 456 -26.75 11.12 -33.32
N ASP A 457 -26.97 11.76 -32.17
CA ASP A 457 -27.23 11.24 -30.80
C ASP A 457 -27.00 9.73 -30.55
N LEU A 458 -25.73 9.29 -30.40
CA LEU A 458 -25.37 7.88 -30.14
C LEU A 458 -24.24 7.69 -29.10
N PHE A 459 -24.02 8.64 -28.19
CA PHE A 459 -23.01 8.50 -27.14
C PHE A 459 -23.61 8.00 -25.81
N PRO A 460 -22.91 7.12 -25.07
CA PRO A 460 -23.35 6.64 -23.75
C PRO A 460 -23.48 7.82 -22.76
N LYS A 461 -24.45 7.74 -21.85
CA LYS A 461 -24.74 8.83 -20.90
C LYS A 461 -23.74 8.90 -19.75
N TYR A 462 -23.15 7.77 -19.37
CA TYR A 462 -22.22 7.66 -18.24
C TYR A 462 -20.97 6.87 -18.66
N VAL A 463 -19.81 7.40 -18.27
CA VAL A 463 -18.50 6.82 -18.55
C VAL A 463 -17.70 6.83 -17.25
N ALA A 464 -17.07 5.71 -16.92
CA ALA A 464 -16.18 5.59 -15.76
C ALA A 464 -14.91 4.82 -16.14
N ASN A 465 -13.80 5.05 -15.46
CA ASN A 465 -12.59 4.23 -15.61
C ASN A 465 -12.55 3.16 -14.51
N CYS A 466 -12.11 1.96 -14.85
CA CYS A 466 -11.76 0.89 -13.90
C CYS A 466 -10.33 0.42 -14.16
N LYS A 467 -9.72 -0.25 -13.19
CA LYS A 467 -8.30 -0.61 -13.22
C LYS A 467 -8.17 -2.10 -12.95
N ALA A 468 -7.26 -2.76 -13.67
CA ALA A 468 -6.81 -4.10 -13.33
C ALA A 468 -5.32 -4.02 -12.99
N GLU A 469 -4.99 -4.32 -11.75
CA GLU A 469 -3.65 -4.18 -11.20
C GLU A 469 -2.80 -5.40 -11.62
N LEU A 470 -1.56 -5.17 -12.04
CA LEU A 470 -0.61 -6.23 -12.37
C LEU A 470 0.46 -6.37 -11.29
N ILE A 471 1.04 -5.24 -10.86
CA ILE A 471 2.03 -5.18 -9.77
C ILE A 471 1.79 -3.90 -8.97
N ASP A 472 1.61 -4.05 -7.66
CA ASP A 472 1.49 -2.95 -6.71
C ASP A 472 2.69 -2.93 -5.78
N ILE A 473 3.39 -1.80 -5.69
CA ILE A 473 4.61 -1.64 -4.89
C ILE A 473 4.42 -0.47 -3.93
N GLY A 474 4.27 -0.79 -2.64
CA GLY A 474 4.29 0.20 -1.56
C GLY A 474 5.70 0.45 -1.04
N ILE A 475 6.04 1.72 -0.77
CA ILE A 475 7.26 2.12 -0.06
C ILE A 475 6.86 2.95 1.16
N PRO A 476 6.93 2.40 2.39
CA PRO A 476 6.62 3.16 3.60
C PRO A 476 7.47 4.44 3.72
N ARG A 477 6.86 5.53 4.19
CA ARG A 477 7.61 6.78 4.40
C ARG A 477 8.45 6.71 5.66
N ARG A 478 9.63 7.34 5.64
CA ARG A 478 10.62 7.27 6.74
C ARG A 478 10.05 7.51 8.14
N ASP A 479 9.17 8.49 8.26
CA ASP A 479 8.67 9.07 9.50
C ASP A 479 7.30 8.53 9.93
N THR A 480 6.84 7.47 9.28
CA THR A 480 5.58 6.80 9.61
C THR A 480 5.83 5.57 10.47
N ILE A 481 4.86 5.24 11.31
CA ILE A 481 4.93 4.06 12.19
C ILE A 481 4.97 2.79 11.33
N GLU A 482 4.29 2.81 10.18
CA GLU A 482 4.25 1.75 9.17
C GLU A 482 5.65 1.36 8.68
N ALA A 483 6.56 2.33 8.51
CA ALA A 483 7.93 2.03 8.10
C ALA A 483 8.71 1.28 9.19
N PHE A 484 8.57 1.71 10.45
CA PHE A 484 9.19 1.02 11.59
C PHE A 484 8.60 -0.37 11.77
N GLU A 485 7.27 -0.55 11.62
CA GLU A 485 6.59 -1.83 11.77
C GLU A 485 6.99 -2.84 10.69
N GLN A 486 6.97 -2.43 9.42
CA GLN A 486 7.41 -3.34 8.36
C GLN A 486 8.90 -3.68 8.52
N TRP A 487 9.72 -2.72 8.95
CA TRP A 487 11.13 -2.98 9.19
C TRP A 487 11.38 -3.97 10.33
N SER A 488 10.73 -3.78 11.48
CA SER A 488 10.89 -4.63 12.67
C SER A 488 10.37 -6.05 12.42
N HIS A 489 9.20 -6.18 11.81
CA HIS A 489 8.50 -7.47 11.70
C HIS A 489 8.93 -8.30 10.50
N THR A 490 9.43 -7.66 9.43
CA THR A 490 9.69 -8.39 8.17
C THR A 490 11.18 -8.65 7.93
N LYS A 491 12.08 -7.71 8.25
CA LYS A 491 13.49 -7.77 7.82
C LYS A 491 14.20 -9.08 8.16
N SER A 492 14.04 -9.55 9.40
CA SER A 492 14.82 -10.68 9.92
C SER A 492 14.22 -12.04 9.61
N GLU A 493 13.00 -12.08 9.08
CA GLU A 493 12.22 -13.31 8.95
C GLU A 493 11.64 -13.53 7.53
N LEU A 494 12.16 -12.85 6.51
CA LEU A 494 11.77 -13.15 5.13
C LEU A 494 12.13 -14.59 4.72
N ILE A 495 11.16 -15.27 4.15
CA ILE A 495 11.28 -16.61 3.60
C ILE A 495 11.47 -16.50 2.09
N LYS A 496 12.63 -16.96 1.61
CA LYS A 496 12.93 -17.10 0.19
C LYS A 496 13.39 -18.53 -0.09
N ARG A 497 12.53 -19.35 -0.71
CA ARG A 497 12.74 -20.79 -0.90
C ARG A 497 12.20 -21.26 -2.24
N LYS A 498 12.53 -22.49 -2.64
CA LYS A 498 12.04 -23.07 -3.90
C LYS A 498 10.51 -23.13 -3.98
N TRP A 499 9.84 -23.41 -2.87
CA TRP A 499 8.39 -23.48 -2.80
C TRP A 499 7.71 -22.10 -2.75
N THR A 500 8.45 -21.03 -2.43
CA THR A 500 8.01 -19.65 -2.68
C THR A 500 8.37 -19.19 -4.09
N GLU A 501 8.84 -20.11 -4.93
CA GLU A 501 9.40 -19.82 -6.26
C GLU A 501 10.49 -18.75 -6.22
N GLU A 502 11.25 -18.72 -5.12
CA GLU A 502 12.31 -17.76 -4.81
C GLU A 502 11.82 -16.30 -4.71
N ILE A 503 10.52 -16.07 -4.57
CA ILE A 503 9.93 -14.77 -4.23
C ILE A 503 9.99 -14.63 -2.70
N PRO A 504 10.54 -13.52 -2.14
CA PRO A 504 10.54 -13.30 -0.70
C PRO A 504 9.12 -13.06 -0.18
N ILE A 505 8.74 -13.74 0.90
CA ILE A 505 7.49 -13.52 1.64
C ILE A 505 7.76 -13.37 3.14
N PRO A 506 6.92 -12.66 3.91
CA PRO A 506 6.98 -12.64 5.37
C PRO A 506 6.80 -14.04 6.00
N SER A 507 7.26 -14.19 7.24
CA SER A 507 7.13 -15.44 8.01
C SER A 507 5.71 -15.67 8.53
N HIS A 508 5.49 -16.85 9.12
CA HIS A 508 4.22 -17.17 9.76
C HIS A 508 3.84 -16.19 10.87
N LEU A 509 4.81 -15.73 11.67
CA LEU A 509 4.53 -14.82 12.81
C LEU A 509 3.96 -13.49 12.32
N TYR A 510 4.54 -12.93 11.26
CA TYR A 510 4.03 -11.71 10.63
C TYR A 510 2.52 -11.80 10.32
N TYR A 511 2.09 -12.89 9.68
CA TYR A 511 0.67 -13.07 9.32
C TYR A 511 -0.22 -13.39 10.51
N ILE A 512 0.29 -14.13 11.50
CA ILE A 512 -0.46 -14.39 12.75
C ILE A 512 -0.75 -13.05 13.42
N ASP A 513 0.24 -12.18 13.57
CA ASP A 513 0.09 -10.87 14.21
C ASP A 513 -0.81 -9.95 13.41
N GLU A 514 -0.63 -9.91 12.08
CA GLU A 514 -1.45 -9.10 11.19
C GLU A 514 -2.93 -9.48 11.26
N TYR A 515 -3.25 -10.78 11.19
CA TYR A 515 -4.64 -11.24 11.26
C TYR A 515 -5.23 -11.11 12.66
N VAL A 516 -4.48 -11.42 13.72
CA VAL A 516 -4.95 -11.21 15.10
C VAL A 516 -5.28 -9.73 15.33
N ARG A 517 -4.42 -8.81 14.87
CA ARG A 517 -4.69 -7.37 14.92
C ARG A 517 -5.97 -7.01 14.18
N MET A 518 -6.11 -7.42 12.91
CA MET A 518 -7.29 -7.07 12.10
C MET A 518 -8.59 -7.62 12.69
N ILE A 519 -8.55 -8.80 13.32
CA ILE A 519 -9.71 -9.38 14.03
C ILE A 519 -10.03 -8.57 15.29
N ARG A 520 -9.02 -8.12 16.05
CA ARG A 520 -9.23 -7.25 17.21
C ARG A 520 -9.77 -5.88 16.82
N GLU A 521 -9.30 -5.30 15.71
CA GLU A 521 -9.88 -4.08 15.13
C GLU A 521 -11.36 -4.25 14.79
N ALA A 522 -11.75 -5.40 14.26
CA ALA A 522 -13.15 -5.73 14.01
C ALA A 522 -13.96 -5.82 15.31
N LEU A 523 -13.42 -6.46 16.36
CA LEU A 523 -14.09 -6.57 17.66
C LEU A 523 -14.28 -5.21 18.36
N THR A 524 -13.43 -4.22 18.07
CA THR A 524 -13.48 -2.88 18.67
C THR A 524 -14.10 -1.81 17.77
N ASN A 525 -14.76 -2.20 16.67
CA ASN A 525 -15.35 -1.28 15.68
C ASN A 525 -14.35 -0.28 15.06
N MET A 526 -13.10 -0.71 14.88
CA MET A 526 -12.01 0.09 14.30
C MET A 526 -11.61 -0.40 12.90
N SER A 527 -12.11 -1.55 12.46
CA SER A 527 -11.76 -2.11 11.15
C SER A 527 -12.51 -1.37 10.03
N SER A 528 -11.76 -0.92 9.03
CA SER A 528 -12.29 -0.32 7.80
C SER A 528 -12.91 -1.34 6.85
N SER A 529 -12.82 -2.65 7.12
CA SER A 529 -13.33 -3.68 6.21
C SER A 529 -13.99 -4.82 6.97
N MET A 530 -15.09 -4.52 7.68
CA MET A 530 -15.86 -5.52 8.43
C MET A 530 -16.23 -6.78 7.62
N PRO A 531 -16.69 -6.68 6.35
CA PRO A 531 -17.09 -7.84 5.55
C PRO A 531 -15.95 -8.85 5.29
N LYS A 532 -14.68 -8.42 5.40
CA LYS A 532 -13.51 -9.29 5.17
C LYS A 532 -13.09 -10.08 6.42
N THR A 533 -13.68 -9.80 7.57
CA THR A 533 -13.29 -10.40 8.85
C THR A 533 -13.43 -11.93 8.87
N PRO A 534 -14.52 -12.54 8.38
CA PRO A 534 -14.65 -14.01 8.33
C PRO A 534 -13.52 -14.67 7.53
N LYS A 535 -13.23 -14.15 6.32
CA LYS A 535 -12.11 -14.59 5.48
C LYS A 535 -10.75 -14.49 6.19
N ARG A 536 -10.52 -13.43 6.97
CA ARG A 536 -9.29 -13.25 7.79
C ARG A 536 -9.20 -14.31 8.90
N ILE A 537 -10.30 -14.64 9.56
CA ILE A 537 -10.35 -15.70 10.59
C ILE A 537 -10.05 -17.07 9.97
N ARG A 538 -10.63 -17.38 8.81
CA ARG A 538 -10.37 -18.63 8.08
C ARG A 538 -8.89 -18.76 7.71
N ARG A 539 -8.30 -17.71 7.11
CA ARG A 539 -6.87 -17.68 6.76
C ARG A 539 -5.96 -17.83 7.98
N LEU A 540 -6.29 -17.17 9.10
CA LEU A 540 -5.55 -17.33 10.34
C LEU A 540 -5.63 -18.78 10.85
N TYR A 541 -6.81 -19.38 10.83
CA TYR A 541 -6.97 -20.79 11.23
C TYR A 541 -6.17 -21.73 10.33
N GLU A 542 -6.20 -21.54 9.01
CA GLU A 542 -5.41 -22.34 8.05
C GLU A 542 -3.90 -22.26 8.33
N ILE A 543 -3.38 -21.05 8.62
CA ILE A 543 -1.98 -20.86 9.02
C ILE A 543 -1.70 -21.61 10.31
N LEU A 544 -2.54 -21.42 11.32
CA LEU A 544 -2.34 -21.98 12.67
C LEU A 544 -2.53 -23.49 12.75
N ASP A 545 -3.40 -24.09 11.94
CA ASP A 545 -3.70 -25.52 11.94
C ASP A 545 -2.78 -26.27 10.96
N GLY A 546 -2.56 -25.71 9.77
CA GLY A 546 -1.88 -26.36 8.64
C GLY A 546 -0.41 -26.68 8.86
N GLY A 547 0.30 -25.91 9.71
CA GLY A 547 1.68 -26.12 10.15
C GLY A 547 2.51 -27.10 9.29
N TYR A 548 2.84 -26.70 8.06
CA TYR A 548 3.45 -27.58 7.06
C TYR A 548 4.91 -27.95 7.45
N ASP A 549 5.09 -29.08 8.15
CA ASP A 549 6.38 -29.73 8.41
C ASP A 549 6.75 -30.62 7.20
N ASP A 550 7.18 -29.99 6.11
CA ASP A 550 7.44 -30.66 4.82
C ASP A 550 8.83 -31.33 4.73
N GLY A 551 9.36 -31.94 5.79
CA GLY A 551 10.62 -32.72 5.71
C GLY A 551 11.84 -31.98 5.08
N ASP A 552 11.77 -30.66 4.91
CA ASP A 552 12.89 -29.81 4.52
C ASP A 552 13.76 -29.66 5.76
N ASN A 553 14.94 -30.29 5.75
CA ASN A 553 15.85 -30.34 6.90
C ASN A 553 16.31 -28.95 7.39
N ASN A 554 15.90 -27.86 6.73
CA ASN A 554 16.07 -26.50 7.19
C ASN A 554 14.91 -26.08 8.12
N GLU A 555 14.92 -26.69 9.30
CA GLU A 555 13.89 -26.61 10.32
C GLU A 555 13.64 -25.19 10.90
N GLN A 556 14.36 -24.14 10.49
CA GLN A 556 14.35 -22.80 11.12
C GLN A 556 13.05 -22.00 10.89
N TYR A 557 12.29 -22.28 9.83
CA TYR A 557 11.14 -21.46 9.40
C TYR A 557 9.78 -22.16 9.52
N THR A 558 9.73 -23.34 10.13
CA THR A 558 8.46 -24.04 10.35
C THR A 558 7.66 -23.35 11.46
N LEU A 559 6.33 -23.35 11.34
CA LEU A 559 5.47 -22.72 12.33
C LEU A 559 5.73 -23.28 13.74
N SER A 560 5.91 -24.60 13.88
CA SER A 560 6.18 -25.23 15.18
C SER A 560 7.42 -24.66 15.85
N LYS A 561 8.52 -24.46 15.11
CA LYS A 561 9.76 -23.87 15.64
C LYS A 561 9.62 -22.40 16.00
N LEU A 562 8.89 -21.64 15.19
CA LEU A 562 8.61 -20.24 15.49
C LEU A 562 7.78 -20.13 16.77
N ILE A 563 6.78 -21.00 16.95
CA ILE A 563 5.99 -21.08 18.18
C ILE A 563 6.83 -21.55 19.36
N ASP A 564 7.75 -22.50 19.19
CA ASP A 564 8.69 -22.92 20.25
C ASP A 564 9.64 -21.78 20.66
N LYS A 565 10.08 -20.96 19.68
CA LYS A 565 10.86 -19.74 19.92
C LYS A 565 10.04 -18.75 20.74
N GLU A 566 8.79 -18.48 20.38
CA GLU A 566 7.91 -17.60 21.17
C GLU A 566 7.64 -18.17 22.56
N TRP A 567 7.41 -19.48 22.66
CA TRP A 567 7.24 -20.18 23.93
C TRP A 567 8.47 -20.04 24.84
N SER A 568 9.68 -20.08 24.28
CA SER A 568 10.92 -19.91 25.05
C SER A 568 11.09 -18.52 25.67
N LYS A 569 10.41 -17.50 25.12
CA LYS A 569 10.37 -16.15 25.69
C LYS A 569 9.39 -16.02 26.85
N ILE A 570 8.48 -16.98 27.03
CA ILE A 570 7.49 -16.99 28.11
C ILE A 570 8.16 -17.48 29.40
N ASN A 571 8.29 -16.60 30.39
CA ASN A 571 8.75 -16.98 31.72
C ASN A 571 7.62 -17.69 32.50
N SER A 572 7.59 -19.01 32.41
CA SER A 572 6.57 -19.85 33.03
C SER A 572 6.52 -19.76 34.56
N SER A 573 7.56 -19.25 35.22
CA SER A 573 7.56 -19.06 36.68
C SER A 573 6.72 -17.86 37.12
N ILE A 574 6.49 -16.90 36.22
CA ILE A 574 5.77 -15.65 36.52
C ILE A 574 4.28 -15.77 36.22
N CYS A 575 3.90 -16.45 35.13
CA CYS A 575 2.51 -16.69 34.74
C CYS A 575 2.19 -18.20 34.61
N PRO A 576 2.31 -19.00 35.68
CA PRO A 576 2.12 -20.45 35.62
C PRO A 576 0.68 -20.87 35.24
N LYS A 577 -0.34 -20.10 35.61
CA LYS A 577 -1.74 -20.45 35.35
C LYS A 577 -2.11 -20.25 33.88
N ALA A 578 -1.73 -19.11 33.29
CA ALA A 578 -1.88 -18.84 31.88
C ALA A 578 -1.18 -19.91 31.03
N VAL A 579 0.06 -20.27 31.40
CA VAL A 579 0.80 -21.37 30.77
C VAL A 579 0.05 -22.70 30.85
N GLN A 580 -0.57 -23.02 31.99
CA GLN A 580 -1.31 -24.26 32.15
C GLN A 580 -2.58 -24.29 31.28
N ILE A 581 -3.28 -23.15 31.14
CA ILE A 581 -4.46 -23.01 30.27
C ILE A 581 -4.10 -23.28 28.82
N ILE A 582 -2.97 -22.72 28.36
CA ILE A 582 -2.49 -22.97 27.00
C ILE A 582 -2.16 -24.45 26.82
N LYS A 583 -1.37 -25.04 27.73
CA LYS A 583 -0.99 -26.47 27.64
C LYS A 583 -2.19 -27.42 27.61
N ASN A 584 -3.22 -27.12 28.40
CA ASN A 584 -4.42 -27.95 28.54
C ASN A 584 -5.42 -27.78 27.39
N ASN A 585 -5.28 -26.77 26.54
CA ASN A 585 -6.19 -26.56 25.42
C ASN A 585 -6.07 -27.72 24.40
N GLN A 586 -7.20 -28.30 23.96
CA GLN A 586 -7.16 -29.43 23.04
C GLN A 586 -6.95 -29.03 21.58
N ASN A 587 -7.26 -27.78 21.22
CA ASN A 587 -7.13 -27.29 19.85
C ASN A 587 -5.73 -26.69 19.64
N GLN A 588 -5.00 -27.24 18.66
CA GLN A 588 -3.61 -26.84 18.39
C GLN A 588 -3.50 -25.42 17.83
N ALA A 589 -4.42 -24.99 16.98
CA ALA A 589 -4.44 -23.62 16.47
C ALA A 589 -4.63 -22.60 17.61
N ILE A 590 -5.53 -22.90 18.56
CA ILE A 590 -5.74 -22.07 19.75
C ILE A 590 -4.50 -22.05 20.65
N LYS A 591 -3.82 -23.19 20.83
CA LYS A 591 -2.54 -23.23 21.57
C LYS A 591 -1.50 -22.31 20.98
N ARG A 592 -1.34 -22.36 19.66
CA ARG A 592 -0.36 -21.56 18.91
C ARG A 592 -0.68 -20.07 19.03
N VAL A 593 -1.92 -19.65 18.78
CA VAL A 593 -2.30 -18.22 18.89
C VAL A 593 -2.20 -17.69 20.31
N LEU A 594 -2.60 -18.47 21.32
CA LEU A 594 -2.49 -18.03 22.72
C LEU A 594 -1.04 -17.96 23.20
N THR A 595 -0.15 -18.76 22.64
CA THR A 595 1.29 -18.66 22.91
C THR A 595 1.82 -17.32 22.46
N VAL A 596 1.52 -16.93 21.21
CA VAL A 596 1.90 -15.63 20.65
C VAL A 596 1.30 -14.49 21.48
N ILE A 597 -0.02 -14.51 21.71
CA ILE A 597 -0.72 -13.49 22.50
C ILE A 597 -0.17 -13.35 23.93
N LEU A 598 0.12 -14.47 24.62
CA LEU A 598 0.68 -14.41 25.97
C LEU A 598 2.08 -13.78 25.97
N GLN A 599 2.93 -14.14 25.00
CA GLN A 599 4.24 -13.52 24.83
C GLN A 599 4.11 -12.01 24.59
N GLN A 600 3.15 -11.59 23.75
CA GLN A 600 2.86 -10.17 23.49
C GLN A 600 2.45 -9.42 24.76
N PHE A 601 1.56 -10.00 25.57
CA PHE A 601 1.21 -9.42 26.88
C PHE A 601 2.42 -9.31 27.82
N MET A 602 3.25 -10.36 27.89
CA MET A 602 4.44 -10.35 28.75
C MET A 602 5.43 -9.25 28.38
N GLN A 603 5.60 -9.01 27.08
CA GLN A 603 6.46 -7.96 26.55
C GLN A 603 5.84 -6.57 26.76
N ALA A 604 4.63 -6.34 26.26
CA ALA A 604 3.98 -5.03 26.27
C ALA A 604 3.67 -4.52 27.68
N TYR A 605 3.35 -5.41 28.62
CA TYR A 605 3.07 -5.06 30.02
C TYR A 605 4.27 -5.26 30.94
N GLU A 606 5.44 -5.58 30.37
CA GLU A 606 6.70 -5.74 31.10
C GLU A 606 6.58 -6.70 32.30
N LEU A 607 5.83 -7.79 32.16
CA LEU A 607 5.48 -8.67 33.29
C LEU A 607 6.70 -9.31 33.97
N ASN A 608 7.81 -9.48 33.21
CA ASN A 608 9.09 -9.92 33.75
C ASN A 608 9.73 -8.93 34.74
N TYR A 609 9.43 -7.64 34.61
CA TYR A 609 9.90 -6.57 35.50
C TYR A 609 8.85 -6.22 36.56
N ARG A 610 7.58 -6.48 36.28
CA ARG A 610 6.43 -6.15 37.14
C ARG A 610 5.83 -7.40 37.78
N VAL A 611 6.61 -8.12 38.57
CA VAL A 611 6.24 -9.46 39.12
C VAL A 611 4.89 -9.46 39.86
N GLU A 612 4.62 -8.43 40.66
CA GLU A 612 3.34 -8.33 41.37
C GLU A 612 2.16 -8.05 40.44
N LEU A 613 2.35 -7.25 39.38
CA LEU A 613 1.33 -7.07 38.34
C LEU A 613 1.11 -8.39 37.58
N ALA A 614 2.18 -9.14 37.32
CA ALA A 614 2.13 -10.40 36.61
C ALA A 614 1.35 -11.47 37.38
N ARG A 615 1.44 -11.48 38.72
CA ARG A 615 0.60 -12.34 39.58
C ARG A 615 -0.89 -12.02 39.41
N ILE A 616 -1.24 -10.74 39.37
CA ILE A 616 -2.63 -10.29 39.15
C ILE A 616 -3.08 -10.64 37.73
N PHE A 617 -2.22 -10.44 36.74
CA PHE A 617 -2.47 -10.83 35.35
C PHE A 617 -2.73 -12.33 35.22
N ASP A 618 -1.89 -13.17 35.80
CA ASP A 618 -2.01 -14.63 35.73
C ASP A 618 -3.32 -15.12 36.35
N GLN A 619 -3.72 -14.53 37.49
CA GLN A 619 -5.01 -14.81 38.12
C GLN A 619 -6.19 -14.37 37.25
N PHE A 620 -6.15 -13.15 36.71
CA PHE A 620 -7.23 -12.62 35.87
C PHE A 620 -7.36 -13.42 34.57
N PHE A 621 -6.25 -13.78 33.94
CA PHE A 621 -6.21 -14.63 32.75
C PHE A 621 -6.88 -15.97 33.03
N GLU A 622 -6.57 -16.60 34.18
CA GLU A 622 -7.20 -17.84 34.59
C GLU A 622 -8.71 -17.71 34.80
N ASP A 623 -9.13 -16.72 35.58
CA ASP A 623 -10.55 -16.55 35.88
C ASP A 623 -11.35 -16.22 34.61
N LYS A 624 -10.82 -15.34 33.77
CA LYS A 624 -11.45 -14.95 32.52
C LYS A 624 -11.48 -16.10 31.49
N SER A 625 -10.50 -17.01 31.53
CA SER A 625 -10.48 -18.18 30.63
C SER A 625 -11.65 -19.15 30.87
N LYS A 626 -12.20 -19.18 32.10
CA LYS A 626 -13.37 -20.00 32.45
C LYS A 626 -14.67 -19.45 31.84
N ASP A 627 -14.67 -18.18 31.48
CA ASP A 627 -15.78 -17.46 30.87
C ASP A 627 -15.73 -17.47 29.33
N VAL A 628 -14.72 -18.13 28.73
CA VAL A 628 -14.66 -18.30 27.27
C VAL A 628 -15.82 -19.18 26.83
N LYS A 629 -16.87 -18.51 26.40
CA LYS A 629 -18.11 -19.07 25.88
C LYS A 629 -18.41 -18.36 24.56
N PRO A 630 -19.28 -18.92 23.71
CA PRO A 630 -19.86 -18.14 22.62
C PRO A 630 -20.42 -16.84 23.21
N LYS A 631 -19.85 -15.71 22.78
CA LYS A 631 -20.40 -14.40 23.11
C LYS A 631 -21.81 -14.37 22.54
N ILE A 632 -22.76 -13.85 23.32
CA ILE A 632 -24.18 -13.87 22.93
C ILE A 632 -24.45 -12.83 21.83
N GLU A 633 -23.65 -11.76 21.75
CA GLU A 633 -23.75 -10.73 20.70
C GLU A 633 -22.35 -10.17 20.37
N TYR A 634 -21.87 -10.39 19.14
CA TYR A 634 -20.87 -9.50 18.51
C TYR A 634 -21.56 -8.23 17.97
N LEU A 635 -20.78 -7.30 17.41
CA LEU A 635 -21.35 -6.16 16.68
C LEU A 635 -22.26 -6.70 15.55
N PRO A 636 -23.46 -6.10 15.31
CA PRO A 636 -24.40 -6.59 14.30
C PRO A 636 -23.78 -6.77 12.91
N GLU A 637 -22.90 -5.85 12.51
CA GLU A 637 -22.20 -5.87 11.23
C GLU A 637 -21.21 -7.04 11.13
N LEU A 638 -20.60 -7.43 12.25
CA LEU A 638 -19.69 -8.58 12.30
C LEU A 638 -20.46 -9.90 12.28
N GLU A 639 -21.58 -10.02 13.01
CA GLU A 639 -22.43 -11.22 12.92
C GLU A 639 -22.99 -11.38 11.52
N GLN A 640 -23.48 -10.30 10.91
CA GLN A 640 -23.97 -10.34 9.53
C GLN A 640 -22.89 -10.84 8.57
N ALA A 641 -21.67 -10.30 8.66
CA ALA A 641 -20.57 -10.76 7.81
C ALA A 641 -20.25 -12.25 8.02
N ILE A 642 -20.31 -12.74 9.26
CA ILE A 642 -20.08 -14.16 9.59
C ILE A 642 -21.20 -15.03 9.02
N ASP A 643 -22.47 -14.63 9.19
CA ASP A 643 -23.64 -15.36 8.70
C ASP A 643 -23.69 -15.43 7.17
N GLU A 644 -23.11 -14.43 6.49
CA GLU A 644 -22.99 -14.37 5.03
C GLU A 644 -21.81 -15.21 4.46
N ASP A 645 -20.79 -15.60 5.25
CA ASP A 645 -19.66 -16.43 4.79
C ASP A 645 -19.98 -17.94 4.90
N ASP A 646 -20.32 -18.57 3.78
CA ASP A 646 -20.68 -19.99 3.65
C ASP A 646 -19.55 -20.97 4.06
N LYS A 647 -18.30 -20.51 4.08
CA LYS A 647 -17.11 -21.29 4.47
C LYS A 647 -16.78 -21.14 5.96
N PHE A 648 -17.53 -20.34 6.72
CA PHE A 648 -17.28 -20.12 8.13
C PHE A 648 -17.76 -21.30 9.00
N ASP A 649 -16.85 -22.22 9.31
CA ASP A 649 -17.08 -23.32 10.25
C ASP A 649 -17.19 -22.88 11.73
N GLU A 650 -18.38 -23.08 12.29
CA GLU A 650 -18.74 -22.88 13.70
C GLU A 650 -17.88 -23.67 14.71
N SER A 651 -17.44 -24.86 14.34
CA SER A 651 -16.72 -25.77 15.24
C SER A 651 -15.24 -25.41 15.42
N THR A 652 -14.68 -24.64 14.48
CA THR A 652 -13.26 -24.27 14.39
C THR A 652 -13.06 -22.75 14.41
N HIS A 653 -13.55 -22.02 13.41
CA HIS A 653 -13.36 -20.58 13.26
C HIS A 653 -14.03 -19.78 14.38
N ARG A 654 -15.27 -20.12 14.76
CA ARG A 654 -15.92 -19.41 15.88
C ARG A 654 -15.19 -19.61 17.20
N LYS A 655 -14.63 -20.80 17.45
CA LYS A 655 -13.81 -21.04 18.66
C LYS A 655 -12.52 -20.21 18.65
N LEU A 656 -11.85 -20.09 17.50
CA LEU A 656 -10.68 -19.22 17.36
C LEU A 656 -11.04 -17.76 17.67
N LEU A 657 -12.15 -17.26 17.10
CA LEU A 657 -12.65 -15.91 17.35
C LEU A 657 -12.96 -15.67 18.84
N GLN A 658 -13.57 -16.63 19.54
CA GLN A 658 -13.84 -16.54 20.98
C GLN A 658 -12.57 -16.37 21.82
N TRP A 659 -11.49 -17.07 21.48
CA TRP A 659 -10.21 -16.93 22.19
C TRP A 659 -9.49 -15.61 21.87
N ILE A 660 -9.67 -15.05 20.67
CA ILE A 660 -9.17 -13.72 20.34
C ILE A 660 -9.99 -12.64 21.06
N ASP A 661 -11.31 -12.77 21.16
CA ASP A 661 -12.16 -11.87 21.96
C ASP A 661 -11.85 -11.96 23.46
N PHE A 662 -11.53 -13.16 23.96
CA PHE A 662 -10.99 -13.33 25.30
C PHE A 662 -9.71 -12.49 25.51
N ALA A 663 -8.75 -12.58 24.59
CA ALA A 663 -7.52 -11.80 24.66
C ALA A 663 -7.82 -10.29 24.62
N GLU A 664 -8.74 -9.85 23.77
CA GLU A 664 -9.19 -8.45 23.74
C GLU A 664 -9.76 -8.01 25.09
N SER A 665 -10.58 -8.85 25.75
CA SER A 665 -11.12 -8.54 27.07
C SER A 665 -10.05 -8.43 28.16
N VAL A 666 -8.99 -9.24 28.08
CA VAL A 666 -7.82 -9.15 28.97
C VAL A 666 -7.07 -7.84 28.72
N SER A 667 -6.83 -7.51 27.45
CA SER A 667 -6.16 -6.27 27.07
C SER A 667 -6.92 -5.05 27.57
N THR A 668 -8.21 -4.93 27.23
CA THR A 668 -9.09 -3.85 27.68
C THR A 668 -9.05 -3.67 29.20
N LYS A 669 -9.03 -4.76 29.98
CA LYS A 669 -8.98 -4.67 31.46
C LYS A 669 -7.67 -4.06 31.96
N PHE A 670 -6.54 -4.45 31.38
CA PHE A 670 -5.22 -3.98 31.79
C PHE A 670 -4.93 -2.56 31.28
N GLU A 671 -5.36 -2.23 30.06
CA GLU A 671 -5.34 -0.86 29.55
C GLU A 671 -6.10 0.10 30.47
N TYR A 672 -7.31 -0.28 30.89
CA TYR A 672 -8.07 0.49 31.87
C TYR A 672 -7.37 0.58 33.22
N HIS A 673 -6.71 -0.49 33.66
CA HIS A 673 -5.97 -0.49 34.92
C HIS A 673 -4.79 0.48 34.90
N PHE A 674 -4.05 0.61 33.80
CA PHE A 674 -2.98 1.59 33.68
C PHE A 674 -3.49 3.03 33.80
N ILE A 675 -4.68 3.31 33.25
CA ILE A 675 -5.36 4.60 33.41
C ILE A 675 -5.72 4.84 34.89
N GLU A 676 -6.31 3.85 35.58
CA GLU A 676 -6.64 3.96 37.01
C GLU A 676 -5.38 4.13 37.87
N LYS A 677 -4.28 3.48 37.52
CA LYS A 677 -2.98 3.64 38.18
C LYS A 677 -2.44 5.07 38.01
N ALA A 678 -2.46 5.64 36.82
CA ALA A 678 -2.03 7.02 36.61
C ALA A 678 -2.91 8.04 37.37
N LYS A 679 -4.24 7.82 37.43
CA LYS A 679 -5.15 8.62 38.26
C LYS A 679 -4.80 8.50 39.75
N PHE A 680 -4.52 7.28 40.22
CA PHE A 680 -4.14 7.02 41.61
C PHE A 680 -2.89 7.80 42.01
N TRP A 681 -1.91 7.91 41.10
CA TRP A 681 -0.68 8.68 41.30
C TRP A 681 -0.83 10.19 41.15
N GLY A 682 -1.97 10.68 40.64
CA GLY A 682 -2.22 12.11 40.48
C GLY A 682 -1.84 12.68 39.11
N PHE A 683 -1.60 11.83 38.10
CA PHE A 683 -1.25 12.23 36.73
C PHE A 683 -2.48 12.35 35.81
N SER A 684 -3.61 12.79 36.35
CA SER A 684 -4.85 13.06 35.60
C SER A 684 -5.46 14.41 36.00
N LYS A 685 -6.11 15.10 35.06
CA LYS A 685 -6.89 16.33 35.36
C LYS A 685 -8.01 16.08 36.39
N GLN A 686 -8.53 14.86 36.46
CA GLN A 686 -9.57 14.45 37.39
C GLN A 686 -9.02 13.88 38.72
N SER A 687 -7.71 13.98 38.95
CA SER A 687 -7.13 13.50 40.21
C SER A 687 -7.73 14.30 41.36
N GLY A 688 -8.56 13.65 42.17
CA GLY A 688 -9.11 14.26 43.39
C GLY A 688 -8.02 14.71 44.35
N GLU A 689 -8.39 15.39 45.44
CA GLU A 689 -7.42 15.90 46.44
C GLU A 689 -6.46 14.82 46.96
N ASN A 690 -6.88 13.55 46.95
CA ASN A 690 -6.10 12.40 47.39
C ASN A 690 -4.91 12.03 46.47
N GLY A 691 -4.92 12.42 45.19
CA GLY A 691 -3.82 12.12 44.25
C GLY A 691 -2.65 13.10 44.35
N LYS A 692 -2.93 14.35 44.75
CA LYS A 692 -1.93 15.44 44.83
C LYS A 692 -0.73 15.13 45.76
N PRO A 693 -0.92 14.54 46.95
CA PRO A 693 0.20 14.18 47.82
C PRO A 693 1.13 13.13 47.19
N ARG A 694 0.57 12.12 46.52
CA ARG A 694 1.36 11.06 45.88
C ARG A 694 2.17 11.59 44.70
N ARG A 695 1.55 12.40 43.85
CA ARG A 695 2.26 13.10 42.77
C ARG A 695 3.43 13.91 43.32
N LYS A 696 3.22 14.70 44.38
CA LYS A 696 4.30 15.47 45.02
C LYS A 696 5.43 14.59 45.53
N SER A 697 5.15 13.44 46.12
CA SER A 697 6.19 12.47 46.52
C SER A 697 7.00 11.99 45.32
N LEU A 698 6.34 11.59 44.23
CA LEU A 698 7.00 11.11 43.01
C LEU A 698 7.82 12.21 42.32
N GLU A 699 7.29 13.43 42.22
CA GLU A 699 8.02 14.59 41.70
C GLU A 699 9.24 14.93 42.56
N SER A 700 9.12 14.83 43.88
CA SER A 700 10.23 15.06 44.82
C SER A 700 11.32 14.00 44.68
N PHE A 701 10.93 12.74 44.48
CA PHE A 701 11.85 11.65 44.15
C PHE A 701 12.65 11.94 42.88
N VAL A 702 11.96 12.26 41.78
CA VAL A 702 12.63 12.59 40.50
C VAL A 702 13.57 13.79 40.68
N LYS A 703 13.12 14.84 41.38
CA LYS A 703 13.92 16.03 41.68
C LYS A 703 15.17 15.71 42.47
N ALA A 704 15.06 14.90 43.51
CA ALA A 704 16.21 14.54 44.33
C ALA A 704 17.29 13.80 43.52
N LEU A 705 16.89 12.95 42.57
CA LEU A 705 17.85 12.21 41.73
C LEU A 705 18.67 13.12 40.82
N TYR A 706 18.03 14.06 40.10
CA TYR A 706 18.79 14.93 39.18
C TYR A 706 19.45 16.13 39.88
N THR A 707 19.00 16.53 41.07
CA THR A 707 19.63 17.62 41.87
C THR A 707 20.71 17.11 42.83
N GLY A 708 20.72 15.81 43.17
CA GLY A 708 21.59 15.20 44.17
C GLY A 708 23.10 15.20 43.87
N SER A 709 23.52 15.84 42.77
CA SER A 709 24.89 16.18 42.38
C SER A 709 25.95 15.10 42.60
N ILE A 710 26.11 14.22 41.61
CA ILE A 710 27.40 13.54 41.36
C ILE A 710 28.20 14.27 40.24
N PHE A 711 27.68 15.42 39.78
CA PHE A 711 28.31 16.26 38.77
C PHE A 711 29.50 17.02 39.36
N SER A 712 30.71 16.63 38.98
CA SER A 712 31.89 17.47 39.18
C SER A 712 32.27 18.07 37.83
N PRO A 713 32.09 19.38 37.58
CA PRO A 713 32.61 20.03 36.38
C PRO A 713 34.15 20.00 36.32
N GLU A 714 34.82 19.58 37.40
CA GLU A 714 36.28 19.46 37.47
C GLU A 714 36.81 18.06 37.10
N GLN A 715 35.94 17.08 36.83
CA GLN A 715 36.31 15.75 36.35
C GLN A 715 35.55 15.42 35.07
N GLU A 716 36.27 15.07 34.01
CA GLU A 716 35.90 14.89 32.58
C GLU A 716 34.64 14.07 32.18
N LEU A 717 33.73 13.73 33.10
CA LEU A 717 32.52 12.94 32.87
C LEU A 717 31.25 13.72 33.24
N GLU A 718 30.46 14.11 32.22
CA GLU A 718 29.13 14.69 32.42
C GLU A 718 28.08 13.56 32.42
N VAL A 719 27.37 13.34 33.51
CA VAL A 719 26.37 12.25 33.63
C VAL A 719 25.02 12.81 34.02
N GLN A 720 24.00 12.76 33.15
CA GLN A 720 22.72 13.44 33.36
C GLN A 720 21.52 12.50 33.39
N PHE A 721 20.59 12.71 34.33
CA PHE A 721 19.29 12.06 34.30
C PHE A 721 18.34 12.77 33.35
N VAL A 722 17.59 11.99 32.56
CA VAL A 722 16.52 12.47 31.69
C VAL A 722 15.24 11.67 31.92
N ILE A 723 14.09 12.35 31.88
CA ILE A 723 12.75 11.76 31.90
C ILE A 723 12.32 11.44 30.47
N THR A 724 11.77 10.24 30.29
CA THR A 724 11.28 9.73 29.00
C THR A 724 9.90 9.08 29.14
N GLY A 725 9.38 8.50 28.06
CA GLY A 725 8.12 7.75 28.07
C GLY A 725 6.90 8.57 28.51
N SER A 726 5.97 7.91 29.21
CA SER A 726 4.66 8.47 29.58
C SER A 726 4.75 9.75 30.42
N PHE A 727 5.72 9.84 31.35
CA PHE A 727 5.87 11.05 32.17
C PHE A 727 6.38 12.24 31.35
N ALA A 728 7.30 12.00 30.40
CA ALA A 728 7.73 13.02 29.46
C ALA A 728 6.56 13.50 28.58
N ALA A 729 5.76 12.57 28.05
CA ALA A 729 4.58 12.88 27.24
C ALA A 729 3.56 13.73 28.01
N TYR A 730 3.30 13.36 29.27
CA TYR A 730 2.46 14.13 30.19
C TYR A 730 2.99 15.55 30.40
N LEU A 731 4.30 15.71 30.66
CA LEU A 731 4.91 17.02 30.88
C LEU A 731 4.79 17.93 29.66
N TYR A 732 5.07 17.43 28.44
CA TYR A 732 4.87 18.21 27.21
C TYR A 732 3.42 18.63 27.02
N ALA A 733 2.48 17.70 27.20
CA ALA A 733 1.06 17.99 27.01
C ALA A 733 0.51 18.95 28.07
N ASP A 734 0.94 18.83 29.32
CA ASP A 734 0.57 19.75 30.40
C ASP A 734 1.15 21.14 30.17
N TYR A 735 2.43 21.24 29.80
CA TYR A 735 3.09 22.49 29.44
C TYR A 735 2.42 23.18 28.25
N ALA A 736 2.04 22.39 27.23
CA ALA A 736 1.30 22.84 26.06
C ALA A 736 -0.20 23.10 26.33
N SER A 737 -0.69 22.88 27.55
CA SER A 737 -2.11 22.99 27.92
C SER A 737 -3.04 22.19 27.00
N SER A 738 -2.63 20.98 26.60
CA SER A 738 -3.41 20.11 25.73
C SER A 738 -4.74 19.69 26.37
N ASP A 739 -5.81 19.71 25.58
CA ASP A 739 -7.13 19.18 25.94
C ASP A 739 -7.14 17.65 25.98
N LYS A 740 -6.29 17.00 25.18
CA LYS A 740 -6.19 15.53 25.04
C LYS A 740 -5.29 14.84 26.07
N LEU A 741 -5.10 15.45 27.24
CA LEU A 741 -4.20 14.89 28.27
C LEU A 741 -4.64 13.51 28.79
N ALA A 742 -5.95 13.23 28.81
CA ALA A 742 -6.51 11.93 29.22
C ALA A 742 -6.35 10.82 28.17
N GLU A 743 -5.88 11.18 26.97
CA GLU A 743 -5.75 10.31 25.80
C GLU A 743 -4.33 9.77 25.61
N LEU A 744 -3.37 10.34 26.34
CA LEU A 744 -1.97 9.92 26.33
C LEU A 744 -1.79 8.58 27.02
N ASP A 745 -0.67 7.95 26.69
CA ASP A 745 -0.07 6.87 27.47
C ASP A 745 -0.03 7.26 28.96
N PRO A 746 -0.76 6.54 29.83
CA PRO A 746 -0.95 6.93 31.21
C PRO A 746 0.38 6.82 31.96
N VAL A 747 0.65 7.79 32.83
CA VAL A 747 1.83 7.77 33.70
C VAL A 747 1.66 6.72 34.80
N ASP A 748 1.79 5.47 34.39
CA ASP A 748 1.66 4.29 35.22
C ASP A 748 2.98 4.01 35.95
N THR A 749 4.11 4.25 35.26
CA THR A 749 5.49 4.10 35.75
C THR A 749 6.32 5.26 35.21
N ILE A 750 7.16 5.86 36.05
CA ILE A 750 8.07 6.93 35.64
C ILE A 750 9.34 6.32 35.02
N GLU A 751 9.61 6.63 33.76
CA GLU A 751 10.80 6.17 33.07
C GLU A 751 11.89 7.24 33.05
N MET A 752 13.10 6.84 33.44
CA MET A 752 14.27 7.69 33.43
C MET A 752 15.48 6.98 32.80
N LYS A 753 16.30 7.76 32.11
CA LYS A 753 17.60 7.31 31.58
C LYS A 753 18.72 8.10 32.25
N LEU A 754 19.81 7.41 32.58
CA LEU A 754 21.08 8.01 32.99
C LEU A 754 21.99 8.09 31.76
N LEU A 755 22.21 9.30 31.25
CA LEU A 755 23.04 9.59 30.09
C LEU A 755 24.47 9.90 30.51
N CYS A 756 25.42 9.65 29.62
CA CYS A 756 26.82 10.05 29.80
C CYS A 756 27.33 10.85 28.58
N TYR A 757 28.06 11.93 28.84
CA TYR A 757 28.73 12.79 27.86
C TYR A 757 30.20 13.06 28.24
N PRO A 758 31.12 13.10 27.26
CA PRO A 758 30.91 12.67 25.87
C PRO A 758 30.70 11.15 25.76
N LYS A 759 30.14 10.69 24.64
CA LYS A 759 30.09 9.24 24.33
C LYS A 759 31.53 8.72 24.28
N ARG A 760 31.95 8.12 25.39
CA ARG A 760 33.26 7.52 25.58
C ARG A 760 33.05 6.02 25.60
N ASP A 761 33.38 5.36 24.50
CA ASP A 761 33.30 3.90 24.37
C ASP A 761 34.22 3.18 25.40
N ASP A 762 35.09 3.93 26.08
CA ASP A 762 35.97 3.53 27.18
C ASP A 762 35.33 3.59 28.59
N ILE A 763 34.13 4.18 28.76
CA ILE A 763 33.44 4.15 30.06
C ILE A 763 32.78 2.79 30.24
N ASP A 764 33.38 1.99 31.13
CA ASP A 764 32.80 0.71 31.54
C ASP A 764 31.41 0.92 32.16
N LYS A 765 30.42 0.22 31.62
CA LYS A 765 29.03 0.19 32.08
C LYS A 765 28.93 0.00 33.60
N ASN A 766 29.84 -0.77 34.20
CA ASN A 766 29.91 -0.98 35.65
C ASN A 766 30.10 0.32 36.46
N HIS A 767 30.82 1.31 35.93
CA HIS A 767 30.99 2.61 36.59
C HIS A 767 29.69 3.40 36.61
N MET A 768 28.96 3.42 35.49
CA MET A 768 27.64 4.06 35.41
C MET A 768 26.62 3.37 36.33
N GLU A 769 26.70 2.04 36.45
CA GLU A 769 25.89 1.29 37.41
C GLU A 769 26.20 1.66 38.86
N ALA A 770 27.48 1.85 39.19
CA ALA A 770 27.89 2.28 40.52
C ALA A 770 27.38 3.69 40.85
N LEU A 771 27.44 4.63 39.89
CA LEU A 771 26.90 5.98 40.04
C LEU A 771 25.39 5.97 40.28
N LEU A 772 24.65 5.17 39.50
CA LEU A 772 23.21 4.99 39.68
C LEU A 772 22.86 4.46 41.08
N LYS A 773 23.56 3.40 41.52
CA LYS A 773 23.39 2.82 42.87
C LYS A 773 23.68 3.83 43.97
N LEU A 774 24.73 4.64 43.82
CA LEU A 774 25.09 5.66 44.80
C LEU A 774 24.01 6.74 44.91
N ALA A 775 23.52 7.26 43.77
CA ALA A 775 22.46 8.27 43.74
C ALA A 775 21.15 7.76 44.38
N LEU A 776 20.72 6.55 44.00
CA LEU A 776 19.48 5.96 44.50
C LEU A 776 19.57 5.59 45.98
N ASN A 777 20.66 4.95 46.41
CA ASN A 777 20.82 4.56 47.82
C ASN A 777 20.88 5.79 48.74
N LYS A 778 21.52 6.88 48.30
CA LYS A 778 21.52 8.15 49.04
C LYS A 778 20.10 8.71 49.20
N PHE A 779 19.30 8.68 48.13
CA PHE A 779 17.90 9.10 48.23
C PHE A 779 17.10 8.23 49.21
N ILE A 780 17.25 6.90 49.14
CA ILE A 780 16.50 5.97 50.00
C ILE A 780 16.92 6.12 51.46
N SER A 781 18.21 6.30 51.75
CA SER A 781 18.69 6.54 53.13
C SER A 781 18.17 7.85 53.71
N ASP A 782 18.00 8.86 52.85
CA ASP A 782 17.53 10.17 53.23
C ASP A 782 15.99 10.28 53.20
N ASP A 783 15.26 9.24 52.72
CA ASP A 783 13.79 9.21 52.70
C ASP A 783 13.25 8.94 54.12
N PRO A 784 12.73 9.96 54.82
CA PRO A 784 12.29 9.82 56.20
C PRO A 784 11.09 8.88 56.35
N ASN A 785 10.37 8.60 55.26
CA ASN A 785 9.13 7.83 55.26
C ASN A 785 9.29 6.42 54.67
N HIS A 786 10.48 6.05 54.19
CA HIS A 786 10.76 4.75 53.56
C HIS A 786 9.70 4.35 52.53
N GLN A 787 9.28 5.28 51.67
CA GLN A 787 8.14 5.11 50.76
C GLN A 787 8.45 4.18 49.59
N PHE A 788 9.73 3.93 49.31
CA PHE A 788 10.20 3.20 48.15
C PHE A 788 11.09 2.02 48.52
N SER A 789 11.04 0.97 47.71
CA SER A 789 11.99 -0.13 47.72
C SER A 789 12.64 -0.26 46.36
N VAL A 790 13.94 -0.56 46.31
CA VAL A 790 14.70 -0.64 45.05
C VAL A 790 15.28 -2.02 44.85
N GLU A 791 15.12 -2.53 43.63
CA GLU A 791 15.72 -3.75 43.13
C GLU A 791 16.69 -3.39 42.00
N TYR A 792 17.95 -3.83 42.11
CA TYR A 792 18.96 -3.65 41.07
C TYR A 792 19.08 -4.93 40.25
N ARG A 793 19.03 -4.80 38.92
CA ARG A 793 19.22 -5.90 37.97
C ARG A 793 20.48 -5.68 37.13
N GLU A 794 20.93 -6.75 36.48
CA GLU A 794 22.05 -6.70 35.55
C GLU A 794 21.81 -5.70 34.42
N GLY A 795 22.90 -5.10 33.92
CA GLY A 795 22.85 -4.20 32.77
C GLY A 795 22.35 -2.79 33.09
N GLY A 796 22.41 -2.37 34.35
CA GLY A 796 22.14 -1.00 34.77
C GLY A 796 20.67 -0.64 34.88
N LEU A 797 19.83 -1.63 35.16
CA LEU A 797 18.42 -1.45 35.41
C LEU A 797 18.14 -1.37 36.92
N ALA A 798 17.51 -0.28 37.36
CA ALA A 798 16.96 -0.14 38.70
C ALA A 798 15.44 -0.05 38.64
N LEU A 799 14.78 -0.90 39.43
CA LEU A 799 13.33 -0.95 39.58
C LEU A 799 12.95 -0.38 40.94
N VAL A 800 12.12 0.65 40.95
CA VAL A 800 11.67 1.32 42.16
C VAL A 800 10.19 1.03 42.36
N SER A 801 9.86 0.32 43.44
CA SER A 801 8.48 -0.02 43.80
C SER A 801 8.03 0.79 45.01
N TRP A 802 6.73 1.04 45.08
CA TRP A 802 6.11 1.57 46.28
C TRP A 802 6.22 0.56 47.42
N HIS A 803 6.52 0.97 48.64
CA HIS A 803 6.83 0.05 49.74
C HIS A 803 5.63 -0.82 50.21
N LYS A 804 4.39 -0.35 50.05
CA LYS A 804 3.15 -1.02 50.48
C LYS A 804 2.32 -1.55 49.32
N GLU A 805 1.48 -2.54 49.62
CA GLU A 805 0.36 -2.90 48.74
C GLU A 805 -0.66 -1.77 48.73
N GLU A 806 -1.14 -1.44 47.53
CA GLU A 806 -2.13 -0.39 47.30
C GLU A 806 -3.29 -0.96 46.48
N THR A 807 -4.51 -0.54 46.80
CA THR A 807 -5.70 -0.86 46.00
C THR A 807 -5.87 0.19 44.91
N ILE A 808 -5.72 -0.24 43.66
CA ILE A 808 -5.76 0.58 42.46
C ILE A 808 -6.85 0.00 41.55
N GLY A 809 -7.98 0.70 41.45
CA GLY A 809 -9.15 0.20 40.74
C GLY A 809 -9.62 -1.15 41.30
N ALA A 810 -9.56 -2.18 40.47
CA ALA A 810 -10.00 -3.54 40.82
C ALA A 810 -8.90 -4.44 41.42
N PHE A 811 -7.67 -3.95 41.52
CA PHE A 811 -6.51 -4.78 41.88
C PHE A 811 -5.78 -4.24 43.10
N THR A 812 -5.24 -5.15 43.91
CA THR A 812 -4.42 -4.82 45.09
C THR A 812 -3.07 -5.52 44.96
N TYR A 813 -2.00 -4.75 44.90
CA TYR A 813 -0.63 -5.24 44.72
C TYR A 813 0.39 -4.16 45.08
N LYS A 814 1.68 -4.51 45.11
CA LYS A 814 2.77 -3.55 45.31
C LYS A 814 3.21 -2.96 43.95
N PRO A 815 2.91 -1.70 43.62
CA PRO A 815 3.14 -1.17 42.30
C PRO A 815 4.60 -0.77 42.04
N LEU A 816 5.10 -1.08 40.83
CA LEU A 816 6.29 -0.42 40.28
C LEU A 816 5.94 1.05 39.97
N VAL A 817 6.78 1.97 40.42
CA VAL A 817 6.56 3.42 40.28
C VAL A 817 7.62 4.11 39.44
N ALA A 818 8.85 3.60 39.40
CA ALA A 818 9.85 4.09 38.47
C ALA A 818 10.78 2.99 37.94
N LYS A 819 11.23 3.18 36.71
CA LYS A 819 12.20 2.35 36.00
C LYS A 819 13.35 3.25 35.54
N ILE A 820 14.57 2.93 35.97
CA ILE A 820 15.76 3.72 35.63
C ILE A 820 16.73 2.84 34.87
N THR A 821 17.16 3.31 33.71
CA THR A 821 18.09 2.60 32.81
C THR A 821 19.31 3.47 32.52
N ILE A 822 20.41 2.84 32.10
CA ILE A 822 21.61 3.54 31.63
C ILE A 822 21.59 3.53 30.12
N ASP A 823 21.76 4.71 29.51
CA ASP A 823 21.84 4.86 28.06
C ASP A 823 23.17 5.52 27.68
N SER A 824 23.77 5.02 26.60
CA SER A 824 25.03 5.53 26.05
C SER A 824 24.80 6.62 24.99
N LYS A 825 23.56 6.82 24.54
CA LYS A 825 23.21 7.81 23.53
C LYS A 825 22.85 9.14 24.19
N TRP A 826 23.64 10.17 23.91
CA TRP A 826 23.31 11.54 24.31
C TRP A 826 22.15 12.07 23.46
N SER A 827 21.02 12.36 24.09
CA SER A 827 19.82 12.94 23.45
C SER A 827 19.74 14.44 23.71
N GLN A 828 19.03 15.17 22.85
CA GLN A 828 18.71 16.57 23.15
C GLN A 828 17.71 16.62 24.31
N LEU A 829 17.87 17.61 25.18
CA LEU A 829 17.06 17.78 26.38
C LEU A 829 16.27 19.08 26.35
N ALA A 830 15.04 19.02 26.85
CA ALA A 830 14.22 20.17 27.22
C ALA A 830 14.10 20.26 28.74
N PHE A 831 13.80 21.44 29.27
CA PHE A 831 13.49 21.63 30.68
C PHE A 831 12.04 22.07 30.85
N ILE A 832 11.17 21.16 31.28
CA ILE A 832 9.74 21.41 31.44
C ILE A 832 9.39 21.40 32.92
N TRP A 833 8.81 22.48 33.43
CA TRP A 833 8.50 22.64 34.86
C TRP A 833 9.70 22.35 35.80
N GLY A 834 10.92 22.59 35.31
CA GLY A 834 12.18 22.34 36.01
C GLY A 834 12.72 20.92 35.91
N PHE A 835 12.04 20.01 35.21
CA PHE A 835 12.49 18.63 34.98
C PHE A 835 13.30 18.50 33.67
N PRO A 836 14.40 17.72 33.65
CA PRO A 836 15.11 17.39 32.41
C PRO A 836 14.33 16.32 31.64
N VAL A 837 13.73 16.70 30.51
CA VAL A 837 12.90 15.84 29.67
C VAL A 837 13.60 15.64 28.34
N ILE A 838 13.50 14.44 27.75
CA ILE A 838 13.99 14.21 26.39
C ILE A 838 13.30 15.16 25.39
N SER A 839 13.98 15.58 24.32
CA SER A 839 13.40 16.49 23.33
C SER A 839 12.09 15.93 22.74
N LEU A 840 11.14 16.81 22.38
CA LEU A 840 9.83 16.38 21.86
C LEU A 840 9.99 15.51 20.60
N ARG A 841 10.94 15.87 19.73
CA ARG A 841 11.27 15.11 18.53
C ARG A 841 11.78 13.70 18.85
N ASP A 842 12.71 13.59 19.80
CA ASP A 842 13.25 12.30 20.22
C ASP A 842 12.20 11.46 20.96
N LEU A 843 11.30 12.10 21.73
CA LEU A 843 10.16 11.44 22.37
C LEU A 843 9.18 10.88 21.34
N ILE A 844 8.83 11.64 20.31
CA ILE A 844 7.98 11.16 19.21
C ILE A 844 8.62 9.95 18.54
N ARG A 845 9.93 10.01 18.25
CA ARG A 845 10.67 8.88 17.65
C ARG A 845 10.69 7.66 18.58
N GLU A 846 10.83 7.86 19.89
CA GLU A 846 10.73 6.80 20.90
C GLU A 846 9.33 6.15 20.87
N TYR A 847 8.25 6.93 20.83
CA TYR A 847 6.89 6.40 20.72
C TYR A 847 6.61 5.69 19.39
N ASP A 848 7.09 6.23 18.26
CA ASP A 848 6.94 5.57 16.94
C ASP A 848 7.68 4.22 16.92
N THR A 849 8.89 4.17 17.49
CA THR A 849 9.68 2.94 17.60
C THR A 849 9.02 1.93 18.54
N ASN A 850 8.64 2.35 19.74
CA ASN A 850 7.98 1.49 20.72
C ASN A 850 6.63 0.99 20.22
N SER A 851 5.87 1.82 19.50
CA SER A 851 4.62 1.40 18.87
C SER A 851 4.85 0.36 17.78
N ALA A 852 5.96 0.44 17.06
CA ALA A 852 6.29 -0.50 16.00
C ALA A 852 6.80 -1.84 16.54
N GLU A 853 7.40 -1.85 17.72
CA GLU A 853 7.85 -3.06 18.43
C GLU A 853 6.76 -3.66 19.34
N ALA A 854 5.71 -2.89 19.65
CA ALA A 854 4.57 -3.37 20.42
C ALA A 854 3.63 -4.20 19.55
N GLU A 855 3.63 -5.50 19.79
CA GLU A 855 2.72 -6.43 19.12
C GLU A 855 1.35 -6.55 19.82
N GLU A 856 1.29 -6.32 21.14
CA GLU A 856 0.02 -6.33 21.88
C GLU A 856 -0.86 -5.13 21.45
N PHE A 857 -2.07 -5.42 21.00
CA PHE A 857 -2.98 -4.46 20.37
C PHE A 857 -3.31 -3.24 21.23
N GLY A 858 -3.66 -3.41 22.51
CA GLY A 858 -4.05 -2.30 23.39
C GLY A 858 -2.90 -1.33 23.62
N ALA A 859 -1.74 -1.86 23.96
CA ALA A 859 -0.50 -1.10 24.10
C ALA A 859 -0.13 -0.40 22.78
N LYS A 860 -0.17 -1.11 21.65
CA LYS A 860 0.10 -0.54 20.33
C LYS A 860 -0.80 0.65 20.03
N GLN A 861 -2.13 0.51 20.20
CA GLN A 861 -3.08 1.61 19.97
C GLN A 861 -2.80 2.82 20.87
N ARG A 862 -2.50 2.58 22.15
CA ARG A 862 -2.14 3.62 23.11
C ARG A 862 -0.87 4.38 22.72
N LEU A 863 0.17 3.66 22.30
CA LEU A 863 1.44 4.25 21.85
C LEU A 863 1.25 5.05 20.56
N ARG A 864 0.54 4.50 19.55
CA ARG A 864 0.19 5.21 18.31
C ARG A 864 -0.56 6.51 18.57
N ARG A 865 -1.60 6.44 19.40
CA ARG A 865 -2.41 7.60 19.80
C ARG A 865 -1.56 8.67 20.49
N THR A 866 -0.66 8.25 21.37
CA THR A 866 0.26 9.16 22.08
C THR A 866 1.23 9.83 21.13
N SER A 867 1.85 9.08 20.21
CA SER A 867 2.69 9.65 19.15
C SER A 867 1.94 10.69 18.34
N SER A 868 0.71 10.39 17.92
CA SER A 868 -0.13 11.34 17.17
C SER A 868 -0.39 12.64 17.94
N ILE A 869 -0.67 12.56 19.25
CA ILE A 869 -0.88 13.74 20.10
C ILE A 869 0.42 14.53 20.29
N LEU A 870 1.56 13.86 20.46
CA LEU A 870 2.85 14.53 20.58
C LEU A 870 3.25 15.23 19.28
N LYS A 871 3.00 14.60 18.12
CA LYS A 871 3.13 15.23 16.81
C LYS A 871 2.20 16.46 16.69
N GLU A 872 0.96 16.39 17.20
CA GLU A 872 0.06 17.57 17.26
C GLU A 872 0.66 18.70 18.10
N ILE A 873 1.20 18.39 19.28
CA ILE A 873 1.84 19.38 20.16
C ILE A 873 3.04 20.03 19.45
N LEU A 874 3.89 19.23 18.81
CA LEU A 874 5.04 19.74 18.05
C LEU A 874 4.59 20.73 16.99
N THR A 875 3.58 20.39 16.18
CA THR A 875 3.08 21.28 15.11
C THR A 875 2.41 22.57 15.61
N LYS A 876 1.95 22.61 16.87
CA LYS A 876 1.13 23.72 17.37
C LYS A 876 1.95 24.80 18.08
N TYR A 877 3.05 24.44 18.74
CA TYR A 877 3.76 25.28 19.70
C TYR A 877 5.23 25.56 19.37
N ASP A 878 5.67 25.08 18.22
CA ASP A 878 6.98 25.33 17.63
C ASP A 878 6.79 26.25 16.42
#